data_AF-A0A0K2ZY21-F1
#
_entry.id   AF-A0A0K2ZY21-F1
#
_cell.length_a   1.000
_cell.length_b   1.000
_cell.length_c   1.000
_cell.angle_alpha   90.00
_cell.angle_beta   90.00
_cell.angle_gamma   90.00
#
_symmetry.space_group_name_H-M   'P 1'
#
loop_
_entity.id
_entity.type
_entity.pdbx_description
1 polymer ?
#
loop_
_entity_poly.entity_id
_entity_poly.type
_entity_poly.pdbx_seq_one_letter_code
_entity_poly.pdbx_strand_id
1 'polypeptide(L)'
;MNASWIDATLEWVATHPILAGAVIFAIAFCDAVIVLGTIVPALPLLFAIGVLIGLGQISGPYAVASAALGALAGDALSYWVGHRWGHQLRNYWPFRRYPQLLDRGETMFRRNAFKSILVARYVGAIRPFVPAVAGMMKMPLRRYFVASGVAAVTWALLFLGPGWLLGQAYDAVAAVAGRLFLVLGLLVLALGLVWAIVLYGYRWSAGHMDALLARGLDWSRRHPVLGRYSIAVFDPQRRESVPLAMLAVMLLALGWGWFALLMVVVGHGEPLRLDLAVHDLMLALRNPLTDYPMTALASLGDWQVLVPATALGLGYLVWRRRWMAAAHWLAALAFGLALTKLLGTTVHVVRPPAASSGFGFPSVAVTMATISFGFFAVLIARELPGRSRVWPYLLSGVVVTLIGFARLYLGAHWLSDVIGGMLFGIFWLLVLGIAYRRRFNRAFWMKPLAWLFYGGFVAAALWYAPRDLERKLAKFEPPPPVLMDLTASAWWQDEWRLLPSRRNEFDDDQRWPLDLQVAGPLAPLQRQLEAAGWRVQTQAGWQQALQLLDYKAQAEQVPVLPATLDTQVESLLMLRSGPRPGELYALRLWPAPARLQPGNVPLWLGSAQSLRYERHVNLIGLWRPLRGADPALNAVTDALRALPTRRDMHRPSEVPVLLVRSEGEAPASDAN
;
A
#
# COMPACT_ATOMS: atom_id res chain seq x y z
N MET A 1 -16.20 -6.53 2.47
CA MET A 1 -16.87 -5.50 3.29
C MET A 1 -18.16 -5.18 2.56
N ASN A 2 -19.32 -5.44 3.16
CA ASN A 2 -20.60 -5.37 2.46
C ASN A 2 -20.85 -3.95 1.94
N ALA A 3 -21.11 -3.77 0.65
CA ALA A 3 -21.41 -2.48 0.04
C ALA A 3 -22.60 -1.76 0.70
N SER A 4 -23.50 -2.53 1.32
CA SER A 4 -24.75 -2.04 1.91
C SER A 4 -24.64 -0.91 2.93
N TRP A 5 -23.59 -0.82 3.74
CA TRP A 5 -23.47 0.28 4.71
C TRP A 5 -22.98 1.56 4.04
N ILE A 6 -22.08 1.47 3.06
CA ILE A 6 -21.61 2.61 2.27
C ILE A 6 -22.78 3.13 1.45
N ASP A 7 -23.48 2.25 0.74
CA ASP A 7 -24.65 2.60 -0.05
C ASP A 7 -25.75 3.22 0.81
N ALA A 8 -26.04 2.65 1.98
CA ALA A 8 -27.01 3.24 2.93
C ALA A 8 -26.56 4.61 3.46
N THR A 9 -25.26 4.82 3.71
CA THR A 9 -24.76 6.14 4.12
C THR A 9 -24.82 7.15 2.99
N LEU A 10 -24.51 6.76 1.76
CA LEU A 10 -24.59 7.60 0.58
C LEU A 10 -26.04 7.98 0.28
N GLU A 11 -26.95 7.02 0.34
CA GLU A 11 -28.39 7.21 0.16
C GLU A 11 -28.98 8.10 1.26
N TRP A 12 -28.56 7.92 2.53
CA TRP A 12 -28.99 8.78 3.63
C TRP A 12 -28.53 10.22 3.45
N VAL A 13 -27.26 10.43 3.04
CA VAL A 13 -26.72 11.76 2.77
C VAL A 13 -27.42 12.43 1.59
N ALA A 14 -27.69 11.68 0.52
CA ALA A 14 -28.39 12.15 -0.67
C ALA A 14 -29.84 12.56 -0.36
N THR A 15 -30.52 11.79 0.51
CA THR A 15 -31.91 12.05 0.92
C THR A 15 -32.04 13.16 1.96
N HIS A 16 -31.00 13.44 2.75
CA HIS A 16 -31.02 14.44 3.83
C HIS A 16 -29.88 15.47 3.75
N PRO A 17 -29.81 16.28 2.68
CA PRO A 17 -28.71 17.23 2.46
C PRO A 17 -28.60 18.30 3.57
N ILE A 18 -29.73 18.70 4.18
CA ILE A 18 -29.72 19.68 5.28
C ILE A 18 -29.07 19.07 6.54
N LEU A 19 -29.42 17.83 6.89
CA LEU A 19 -28.82 17.12 8.02
C LEU A 19 -27.33 16.87 7.80
N ALA A 20 -26.91 16.57 6.57
CA ALA A 20 -25.50 16.47 6.22
C ALA A 20 -24.75 17.78 6.54
N GLY A 21 -25.31 18.94 6.18
CA GLY A 21 -24.77 20.24 6.56
C GLY A 21 -24.67 20.45 8.08
N ALA A 22 -25.69 20.04 8.83
CA ALA A 22 -25.68 20.13 10.30
C ALA A 22 -24.59 19.24 10.93
N VAL A 23 -24.34 18.06 10.38
CA VAL A 23 -23.24 17.18 10.81
C VAL A 23 -21.88 17.82 10.50
N ILE A 24 -21.70 18.38 9.31
CA ILE A 24 -20.47 19.11 8.93
C ILE A 24 -20.22 20.28 9.88
N PHE A 25 -21.27 21.06 10.18
CA PHE A 25 -21.23 22.13 11.16
C PHE A 25 -20.81 21.62 12.54
N ALA A 26 -21.42 20.54 13.04
CA ALA A 26 -21.13 19.98 14.34
C ALA A 26 -19.68 19.47 14.45
N ILE A 27 -19.17 18.81 13.41
CA ILE A 27 -17.77 18.35 13.34
C ILE A 27 -16.82 19.55 13.43
N ALA A 28 -17.03 20.58 12.60
CA ALA A 28 -16.18 21.77 12.59
C ALA A 28 -16.30 22.60 13.89
N PHE A 29 -17.50 22.65 14.49
CA PHE A 29 -17.75 23.28 15.78
C PHE A 29 -16.98 22.58 16.90
N CYS A 30 -17.13 21.26 17.03
CA CYS A 30 -16.43 20.49 18.05
C CYS A 30 -14.90 20.58 17.90
N ASP A 31 -14.42 20.68 16.66
CA ASP A 31 -13.00 20.84 16.34
C ASP A 31 -12.42 22.20 16.75
N ALA A 32 -13.25 23.26 16.73
CA ALA A 32 -12.88 24.62 17.09
C ALA A 32 -13.06 24.92 18.59
N VAL A 33 -13.90 24.17 19.29
CA VAL A 33 -14.11 24.33 20.74
C VAL A 33 -12.87 23.89 21.53
N ILE A 34 -12.49 24.72 22.50
CA ILE A 34 -11.37 24.44 23.40
C ILE A 34 -11.54 23.07 24.08
N VAL A 35 -10.46 22.29 24.19
CA VAL A 35 -10.43 20.91 24.70
C VAL A 35 -11.14 19.89 23.81
N LEU A 36 -12.35 20.15 23.33
CA LEU A 36 -13.11 19.23 22.49
C LEU A 36 -12.41 18.97 21.14
N GLY A 37 -11.77 20.00 20.58
CA GLY A 37 -10.98 19.90 19.35
C GLY A 37 -9.69 19.10 19.48
N THR A 38 -9.32 18.65 20.69
CA THR A 38 -8.21 17.68 20.88
C THR A 38 -8.68 16.22 20.84
N ILE A 39 -9.99 15.99 20.95
CA ILE A 39 -10.59 14.65 20.99
C ILE A 39 -11.13 14.28 19.60
N VAL A 40 -11.78 15.21 18.91
CA VAL A 40 -12.43 14.94 17.62
C VAL A 40 -11.42 14.97 16.47
N PRO A 41 -11.22 13.86 15.72
CA PRO A 41 -10.35 13.83 14.55
C PRO A 41 -11.06 14.46 13.34
N ALA A 42 -11.17 15.79 13.30
CA ALA A 42 -11.89 16.47 12.22
C ALA A 42 -11.22 16.32 10.85
N LEU A 43 -9.90 16.11 10.81
CA LEU A 43 -9.13 16.00 9.57
C LEU A 43 -9.61 14.84 8.66
N PRO A 44 -9.63 13.56 9.12
CA PRO A 44 -10.21 12.47 8.33
C PRO A 44 -11.67 12.69 7.95
N LEU A 45 -12.47 13.25 8.86
CA LEU A 45 -13.91 13.43 8.65
C LEU A 45 -14.20 14.45 7.55
N LEU A 46 -13.54 15.61 7.59
CA LEU A 46 -13.68 16.63 6.56
C LEU A 46 -13.12 16.18 5.22
N PHE A 47 -12.03 15.41 5.21
CA PHE A 47 -11.54 14.80 3.98
C PHE A 47 -12.60 13.87 3.35
N ALA A 48 -13.23 13.01 4.16
CA ALA A 48 -14.30 12.12 3.71
C ALA A 48 -15.52 12.89 3.20
N ILE A 49 -15.94 13.96 3.90
CA ILE A 49 -16.99 14.88 3.44
C ILE A 49 -16.59 15.51 2.09
N GLY A 50 -15.32 15.91 1.95
CA GLY A 50 -14.76 16.37 0.68
C GLY A 50 -15.01 15.37 -0.45
N VAL A 51 -14.71 14.09 -0.24
CA VAL A 51 -14.96 13.03 -1.23
C VAL A 51 -16.44 12.97 -1.63
N LEU A 52 -17.35 13.04 -0.66
CA LEU A 52 -18.80 13.08 -0.93
C LEU A 52 -19.25 14.29 -1.76
N ILE A 53 -18.63 15.46 -1.54
CA ILE A 53 -18.85 16.64 -2.40
C ILE A 53 -18.40 16.34 -3.84
N GLY A 54 -17.24 15.69 -4.01
CA GLY A 54 -16.72 15.35 -5.33
C GLY A 54 -17.52 14.29 -6.07
N LEU A 55 -18.15 13.37 -5.35
CA LEU A 55 -19.10 12.39 -5.88
C LEU A 55 -20.47 13.01 -6.24
N GLY A 56 -20.66 14.31 -6.02
CA GLY A 56 -21.92 15.01 -6.33
C GLY A 56 -23.03 14.83 -5.29
N GLN A 57 -22.75 14.20 -4.15
CA GLN A 57 -23.76 13.89 -3.11
C GLN A 57 -24.09 15.10 -2.22
N ILE A 58 -23.16 16.05 -2.09
CA ILE A 58 -23.32 17.27 -1.27
C ILE A 58 -22.86 18.47 -2.09
N SER A 59 -23.60 19.59 -2.03
CA SER A 59 -23.16 20.81 -2.71
C SER A 59 -21.93 21.43 -2.01
N GLY A 60 -20.86 21.65 -2.79
CA GLY A 60 -19.59 22.17 -2.28
C GLY A 60 -19.71 23.51 -1.54
N PRO A 61 -20.37 24.54 -2.10
CA PRO A 61 -20.56 25.81 -1.42
C PRO A 61 -21.29 25.68 -0.07
N TYR A 62 -22.28 24.81 0.02
CA TYR A 62 -23.04 24.58 1.25
C TYR A 62 -22.19 23.88 2.33
N ALA A 63 -21.40 22.86 1.94
CA ALA A 63 -20.51 22.18 2.86
C ALA A 63 -19.41 23.11 3.39
N VAL A 64 -18.81 23.95 2.52
CA VAL A 64 -17.82 24.95 2.91
C VAL A 64 -18.44 26.00 3.85
N ALA A 65 -19.64 26.49 3.54
CA ALA A 65 -20.35 27.43 4.41
C ALA A 65 -20.68 26.82 5.78
N SER A 66 -21.18 25.58 5.81
CA SER A 66 -21.52 24.86 7.04
C SER A 66 -20.28 24.62 7.91
N ALA A 67 -19.17 24.16 7.30
CA ALA A 67 -17.90 23.96 8.00
C ALA A 67 -17.31 25.28 8.52
N ALA A 68 -17.34 26.35 7.71
CA ALA A 68 -16.84 27.66 8.11
C ALA A 68 -17.68 28.27 9.25
N LEU A 69 -19.01 28.15 9.19
CA LEU A 69 -19.90 28.62 10.25
C LEU A 69 -19.73 27.82 11.54
N GLY A 70 -19.59 26.50 11.47
CA GLY A 70 -19.34 25.65 12.64
C GLY A 70 -18.02 26.02 13.32
N ALA A 71 -16.96 26.14 12.52
CA ALA A 71 -15.66 26.62 12.96
C ALA A 71 -15.72 28.01 13.63
N LEU A 72 -16.42 28.97 13.01
CA LEU A 72 -16.58 30.32 13.55
C LEU A 72 -17.34 30.33 14.86
N ALA A 73 -18.42 29.55 14.97
CA ALA A 73 -19.21 29.43 16.18
C ALA A 73 -18.39 28.81 17.32
N GLY A 74 -17.58 27.79 17.05
CA GLY A 74 -16.70 27.17 18.04
C GLY A 74 -15.54 28.09 18.47
N ASP A 75 -14.94 28.83 17.53
CA ASP A 75 -13.95 29.87 17.81
C ASP A 75 -14.56 30.98 18.68
N ALA A 76 -15.76 31.45 18.35
CA ALA A 76 -16.47 32.48 19.10
C ALA A 76 -16.79 32.04 20.54
N LEU A 77 -17.26 30.80 20.71
CA LEU A 77 -17.51 30.22 22.03
C LEU A 77 -16.21 30.15 22.86
N SER A 78 -15.13 29.65 22.26
CA SER A 78 -13.82 29.55 22.91
C SER A 78 -13.24 30.91 23.27
N TYR A 79 -13.39 31.91 22.39
CA TYR A 79 -13.02 33.30 22.65
C TYR A 79 -13.83 33.88 23.82
N TRP A 80 -15.15 33.65 23.85
CA TRP A 80 -16.02 34.13 24.92
C TRP A 80 -15.65 33.52 26.28
N VAL A 81 -15.38 32.20 26.31
CA VAL A 81 -14.90 31.51 27.52
C VAL A 81 -13.59 32.13 28.00
N GLY A 82 -12.65 32.37 27.10
CA GLY A 82 -11.38 33.04 27.41
C GLY A 82 -11.56 34.47 27.93
N HIS A 83 -12.51 35.21 27.38
CA HIS A 83 -12.82 36.58 27.80
C HIS A 83 -13.47 36.66 29.18
N ARG A 84 -14.41 35.75 29.48
CA ARG A 84 -15.18 35.73 30.72
C ARG A 84 -14.41 35.14 31.90
N TRP A 85 -13.69 34.04 31.69
CA TRP A 85 -13.02 33.27 32.74
C TRP A 85 -11.49 33.26 32.63
N GLY A 86 -10.91 34.20 31.87
CA GLY A 86 -9.48 34.16 31.53
C GLY A 86 -8.52 34.10 32.72
N HIS A 87 -8.84 34.75 33.84
CA HIS A 87 -8.02 34.66 35.06
C HIS A 87 -8.09 33.28 35.72
N GLN A 88 -9.24 32.60 35.66
CA GLN A 88 -9.44 31.28 36.25
C GLN A 88 -8.88 30.17 35.34
N LEU A 89 -8.99 30.32 34.01
CA LEU A 89 -8.53 29.34 33.02
C LEU A 89 -7.05 28.97 33.16
N ARG A 90 -6.21 29.91 33.66
CA ARG A 90 -4.78 29.67 33.95
C ARG A 90 -4.55 28.55 34.97
N ASN A 91 -5.50 28.33 35.87
CA ASN A 91 -5.40 27.35 36.95
C ASN A 91 -5.96 25.97 36.57
N TYR A 92 -6.56 25.83 35.39
CA TYR A 92 -7.13 24.58 34.90
C TYR A 92 -6.30 23.96 33.77
N TRP A 93 -6.46 22.65 33.59
CA TRP A 93 -5.87 21.95 32.44
C TRP A 93 -6.54 22.43 31.15
N PRO A 94 -5.80 22.67 30.05
CA PRO A 94 -4.38 22.40 29.82
C PRO A 94 -3.41 23.54 30.16
N PHE A 95 -3.88 24.77 30.43
CA PHE A 95 -3.01 25.93 30.65
C PHE A 95 -2.15 25.82 31.92
N ARG A 96 -2.65 25.15 32.98
CA ARG A 96 -1.85 24.84 34.19
C ARG A 96 -0.64 23.96 33.88
N ARG A 97 -0.78 23.01 32.95
CA ARG A 97 0.27 22.04 32.60
C ARG A 97 1.22 22.59 31.54
N TYR A 98 0.74 23.51 30.69
CA TYR A 98 1.50 24.08 29.58
C TYR A 98 1.41 25.62 29.57
N PRO A 99 2.01 26.30 30.57
CA PRO A 99 1.95 27.77 30.67
C PRO A 99 2.56 28.48 29.45
N GLN A 100 3.58 27.86 28.82
CA GLN A 100 4.21 28.32 27.58
C GLN A 100 3.22 28.56 26.42
N LEU A 101 2.04 27.95 26.42
CA LEU A 101 1.02 28.20 25.39
C LEU A 101 0.49 29.65 25.47
N LEU A 102 0.41 30.21 26.69
CA LEU A 102 0.01 31.60 26.92
C LEU A 102 1.10 32.55 26.44
N ASP A 103 2.35 32.31 26.83
CA ASP A 103 3.50 33.15 26.45
C ASP A 103 3.72 33.17 24.92
N ARG A 104 3.57 32.00 24.27
CA ARG A 104 3.61 31.89 22.80
C ARG A 104 2.45 32.62 22.15
N GLY A 105 1.22 32.47 22.66
CA GLY A 105 0.07 33.21 22.13
C GLY A 105 0.27 34.72 22.24
N GLU A 106 0.75 35.20 23.39
CA GLU A 106 1.00 36.61 23.64
C GLU A 106 2.09 37.19 22.71
N THR A 107 3.23 36.51 22.59
CA THR A 107 4.30 36.91 21.66
C THR A 107 3.85 36.88 20.19
N MET A 108 3.01 35.90 19.81
CA MET A 108 2.43 35.80 18.47
C MET A 108 1.50 37.00 18.18
N PHE A 109 0.63 37.37 19.12
CA PHE A 109 -0.30 38.50 18.94
C PHE A 109 0.39 39.87 18.97
N ARG A 110 1.47 40.04 19.75
CA ARG A 110 2.23 41.30 19.84
C ARG A 110 2.85 41.73 18.50
N ARG A 111 3.22 40.79 17.62
CA ARG A 111 3.83 41.12 16.31
C ARG A 111 2.78 41.53 15.27
N ASN A 112 1.79 40.67 15.02
CA ASN A 112 0.69 40.94 14.08
C ASN A 112 -0.51 40.03 14.36
N ALA A 113 -1.48 40.52 15.14
CA ALA A 113 -2.62 39.71 15.58
C ALA A 113 -3.43 39.08 14.44
N PHE A 114 -3.59 39.75 13.30
CA PHE A 114 -4.34 39.20 12.16
C PHE A 114 -3.64 37.99 11.53
N LYS A 115 -2.36 38.14 11.17
CA LYS A 115 -1.55 37.05 10.60
C LYS A 115 -1.41 35.89 11.58
N SER A 116 -1.34 36.21 12.87
CA SER A 116 -1.19 35.21 13.93
C SER A 116 -2.42 34.31 14.06
N ILE A 117 -3.63 34.86 14.02
CA ILE A 117 -4.88 34.06 14.07
C ILE A 117 -4.95 33.11 12.87
N LEU A 118 -4.62 33.61 11.68
CA LEU A 118 -4.59 32.82 10.44
C LEU A 118 -3.60 31.65 10.52
N VAL A 119 -2.34 31.93 10.86
CA VAL A 119 -1.29 30.88 10.91
C VAL A 119 -1.58 29.88 12.02
N ALA A 120 -2.03 30.34 13.18
CA ALA A 120 -2.26 29.47 14.32
C ALA A 120 -3.37 28.43 14.06
N ARG A 121 -4.29 28.72 13.14
CA ARG A 121 -5.33 27.77 12.71
C ARG A 121 -4.79 26.53 12.01
N TYR A 122 -3.57 26.59 11.45
CA TYR A 122 -2.93 25.46 10.78
C TYR A 122 -1.91 24.72 11.66
N VAL A 123 -1.65 25.21 12.88
CA VAL A 123 -0.71 24.60 13.80
C VAL A 123 -1.48 23.73 14.79
N GLY A 124 -1.55 22.43 14.51
CA GLY A 124 -2.45 21.48 15.19
C GLY A 124 -2.36 21.45 16.73
N ALA A 125 -1.16 21.62 17.30
CA ALA A 125 -0.98 21.57 18.76
C ALA A 125 -1.55 22.80 19.51
N ILE A 126 -1.69 23.95 18.84
CA ILE A 126 -2.07 25.22 19.48
C ILE A 126 -3.43 25.74 19.02
N ARG A 127 -3.93 25.30 17.86
CA ARG A 127 -5.16 25.80 17.23
C ARG A 127 -6.37 25.89 18.17
N PRO A 128 -6.77 24.85 18.93
CA PRO A 128 -7.98 24.92 19.76
C PRO A 128 -7.88 25.92 20.92
N PHE A 129 -6.66 26.37 21.25
CA PHE A 129 -6.41 27.26 22.39
C PHE A 129 -6.33 28.74 21.98
N VAL A 130 -6.01 29.03 20.71
CA VAL A 130 -5.78 30.38 20.20
C VAL A 130 -7.00 31.30 20.41
N PRO A 131 -8.25 30.88 20.12
CA PRO A 131 -9.43 31.70 20.41
C PRO A 131 -9.53 32.11 21.89
N ALA A 132 -9.33 31.15 22.79
CA ALA A 132 -9.42 31.39 24.22
C ALA A 132 -8.31 32.32 24.72
N VAL A 133 -7.06 32.16 24.23
CA VAL A 133 -5.96 33.08 24.56
C VAL A 133 -6.25 34.50 24.03
N ALA A 134 -6.81 34.65 22.84
CA ALA A 134 -7.22 35.95 22.32
C ALA A 134 -8.31 36.62 23.20
N GLY A 135 -9.25 35.82 23.71
CA GLY A 135 -10.27 36.27 24.68
C GLY A 135 -9.66 36.72 26.00
N MET A 136 -8.73 35.94 26.55
CA MET A 136 -7.99 36.24 27.79
C MET A 136 -7.23 37.57 27.71
N MET A 137 -6.68 37.87 26.53
CA MET A 137 -5.97 39.12 26.25
C MET A 137 -6.90 40.30 25.94
N LYS A 138 -8.24 40.11 26.02
CA LYS A 138 -9.27 41.12 25.74
C LYS A 138 -9.11 41.79 24.37
N MET A 139 -8.70 41.02 23.36
CA MET A 139 -8.61 41.52 21.98
C MET A 139 -9.99 41.98 21.49
N PRO A 140 -10.15 43.13 20.80
CA PRO A 140 -11.47 43.61 20.37
C PRO A 140 -12.17 42.62 19.42
N LEU A 141 -13.43 42.29 19.73
CA LEU A 141 -14.22 41.24 19.06
C LEU A 141 -14.25 41.40 17.54
N ARG A 142 -14.41 42.62 17.02
CA ARG A 142 -14.44 42.89 15.56
C ARG A 142 -13.16 42.45 14.86
N ARG A 143 -11.99 42.73 15.44
CA ARG A 143 -10.69 42.35 14.85
C ARG A 143 -10.49 40.85 14.87
N TYR A 144 -10.90 40.20 15.96
CA TYR A 144 -10.81 38.75 16.11
C TYR A 144 -11.74 38.03 15.13
N PHE A 145 -13.02 38.45 15.04
CA PHE A 145 -14.03 37.80 14.23
C PHE A 145 -13.73 37.87 12.73
N VAL A 146 -13.23 39.01 12.23
CA VAL A 146 -12.80 39.12 10.82
C VAL A 146 -11.62 38.18 10.53
N ALA A 147 -10.61 38.15 11.40
CA ALA A 147 -9.45 37.27 11.23
C ALA A 147 -9.82 35.78 11.32
N SER A 148 -10.66 35.42 12.30
CA SER A 148 -11.18 34.06 12.49
C SER A 148 -12.08 33.64 11.32
N GLY A 149 -12.90 34.55 10.78
CA GLY A 149 -13.76 34.28 9.62
C GLY A 149 -12.98 33.94 8.37
N VAL A 150 -11.98 34.76 8.02
CA VAL A 150 -11.09 34.46 6.89
C VAL A 150 -10.36 33.14 7.14
N ALA A 151 -9.86 32.90 8.36
CA ALA A 151 -9.19 31.66 8.70
C ALA A 151 -10.12 30.44 8.58
N ALA A 152 -11.39 30.55 9.01
CA ALA A 152 -12.38 29.48 8.97
C ALA A 152 -12.75 29.10 7.54
N VAL A 153 -12.95 30.07 6.65
CA VAL A 153 -13.23 29.83 5.23
C VAL A 153 -12.02 29.18 4.53
N THR A 154 -10.82 29.75 4.70
CA THR A 154 -9.61 29.18 4.09
C THR A 154 -9.31 27.79 4.63
N TRP A 155 -9.59 27.54 5.92
CA TRP A 155 -9.48 26.21 6.53
C TRP A 155 -10.50 25.22 5.95
N ALA A 156 -11.77 25.60 5.83
CA ALA A 156 -12.80 24.75 5.24
C ALA A 156 -12.45 24.36 3.79
N LEU A 157 -12.01 25.33 2.97
CA LEU A 157 -11.56 25.08 1.61
C LEU A 157 -10.33 24.16 1.56
N LEU A 158 -9.33 24.38 2.44
CA LEU A 158 -8.11 23.58 2.44
C LEU A 158 -8.35 22.12 2.85
N PHE A 159 -9.27 21.87 3.79
CA PHE A 159 -9.52 20.52 4.29
C PHE A 159 -10.59 19.74 3.52
N LEU A 160 -11.60 20.43 2.96
CA LEU A 160 -12.57 19.82 2.05
C LEU A 160 -11.99 19.64 0.63
N GLY A 161 -11.13 20.56 0.18
CA GLY A 161 -10.62 20.63 -1.19
C GLY A 161 -9.93 19.36 -1.71
N PRO A 162 -8.95 18.77 -1.00
CA PRO A 162 -8.28 17.55 -1.43
C PRO A 162 -9.24 16.37 -1.57
N GLY A 163 -10.19 16.22 -0.63
CA GLY A 163 -11.24 15.21 -0.72
C GLY A 163 -12.17 15.49 -1.90
N TRP A 164 -12.54 16.74 -2.13
CA TRP A 164 -13.38 17.17 -3.24
C TRP A 164 -12.75 16.85 -4.60
N LEU A 165 -11.47 17.17 -4.78
CA LEU A 165 -10.72 16.80 -5.98
C LEU A 165 -10.63 15.27 -6.14
N LEU A 166 -10.37 14.54 -5.06
CA LEU A 166 -10.33 13.08 -5.10
C LEU A 166 -11.69 12.47 -5.46
N GLY A 167 -12.80 13.00 -4.93
CA GLY A 167 -14.15 12.56 -5.27
C GLY A 167 -14.49 12.82 -6.73
N GLN A 168 -14.13 13.99 -7.28
CA GLN A 168 -14.33 14.29 -8.70
C GLN A 168 -13.46 13.40 -9.61
N ALA A 169 -12.32 12.95 -9.11
CA ALA A 169 -11.44 12.01 -9.80
C ALA A 169 -11.68 10.55 -9.38
N TYR A 170 -12.67 10.26 -8.52
CA TYR A 170 -12.85 8.92 -7.94
C TYR A 170 -13.04 7.88 -9.03
N ASP A 171 -13.89 8.20 -9.99
CA ASP A 171 -14.22 7.42 -11.16
C ASP A 171 -13.01 7.11 -12.06
N ALA A 172 -12.11 8.09 -12.20
CA ALA A 172 -10.84 7.94 -12.91
C ALA A 172 -9.85 7.09 -12.11
N VAL A 173 -9.72 7.36 -10.80
CA VAL A 173 -8.81 6.66 -9.90
C VAL A 173 -9.27 5.23 -9.65
N ALA A 174 -10.57 4.95 -9.57
CA ALA A 174 -11.12 3.61 -9.40
C ALA A 174 -10.87 2.73 -10.63
N ALA A 175 -11.03 3.31 -11.83
CA ALA A 175 -10.77 2.62 -13.10
C ALA A 175 -9.28 2.30 -13.34
N VAL A 176 -8.37 3.18 -12.91
CA VAL A 176 -6.92 3.01 -13.13
C VAL A 176 -6.20 2.39 -11.93
N ALA A 177 -6.71 2.64 -10.73
CA ALA A 177 -5.99 2.45 -9.48
C ALA A 177 -6.87 1.84 -8.36
N GLY A 178 -8.03 1.25 -8.63
CA GLY A 178 -8.79 0.53 -7.59
C GLY A 178 -7.92 -0.51 -6.87
N ARG A 179 -7.26 -1.39 -7.63
CA ARG A 179 -6.29 -2.37 -7.10
C ARG A 179 -5.04 -1.69 -6.54
N LEU A 180 -4.47 -0.69 -7.22
CA LEU A 180 -3.28 0.04 -6.75
C LEU A 180 -3.52 0.75 -5.41
N PHE A 181 -4.67 1.39 -5.23
CA PHE A 181 -5.06 2.07 -4.00
C PHE A 181 -5.24 1.08 -2.85
N LEU A 182 -5.84 -0.09 -3.12
CA LEU A 182 -5.91 -1.17 -2.14
C LEU A 182 -4.51 -1.67 -1.76
N VAL A 183 -3.62 -1.88 -2.72
CA VAL A 183 -2.23 -2.31 -2.48
C VAL A 183 -1.46 -1.26 -1.68
N LEU A 184 -1.54 0.01 -2.07
CA LEU A 184 -0.92 1.12 -1.34
C LEU A 184 -1.54 1.30 0.06
N GLY A 185 -2.85 1.12 0.20
CA GLY A 185 -3.56 1.16 1.47
C GLY A 185 -3.11 0.03 2.40
N LEU A 186 -3.00 -1.20 1.90
CA LEU A 186 -2.46 -2.34 2.63
C LEU A 186 -0.99 -2.12 3.01
N LEU A 187 -0.19 -1.53 2.11
CA LEU A 187 1.20 -1.17 2.39
C LEU A 187 1.30 -0.12 3.50
N VAL A 188 0.51 0.95 3.45
CA VAL A 188 0.45 1.99 4.49
C VAL A 188 -0.03 1.40 5.81
N LEU A 189 -1.02 0.50 5.79
CA LEU A 189 -1.47 -0.21 6.97
C LEU A 189 -0.36 -1.08 7.57
N ALA A 190 0.37 -1.84 6.75
CA ALA A 190 1.51 -2.64 7.20
C ALA A 190 2.63 -1.78 7.81
N LEU A 191 2.97 -0.66 7.14
CA LEU A 191 3.93 0.32 7.66
C LEU A 191 3.44 0.97 8.96
N GLY A 192 2.16 1.30 9.05
CA GLY A 192 1.53 1.86 10.24
C GLY A 192 1.51 0.89 11.42
N LEU A 193 1.28 -0.40 11.15
CA LEU A 193 1.36 -1.47 12.15
C LEU A 193 2.78 -1.62 12.68
N VAL A 194 3.79 -1.65 11.80
CA VAL A 194 5.21 -1.73 12.20
C VAL A 194 5.63 -0.49 12.98
N TRP A 195 5.23 0.69 12.52
CA TRP A 195 5.43 1.95 13.21
C TRP A 195 4.83 1.92 14.62
N ALA A 196 3.59 1.43 14.75
CA ALA A 196 2.91 1.26 16.03
C ALA A 196 3.64 0.24 16.92
N ILE A 197 3.98 -0.94 16.42
CA ILE A 197 4.70 -1.99 17.18
C ILE A 197 6.04 -1.45 17.70
N VAL A 198 6.82 -0.76 16.86
CA VAL A 198 8.11 -0.20 17.26
C VAL A 198 7.95 0.92 18.30
N LEU A 199 7.03 1.86 18.09
CA LEU A 199 6.83 2.99 19.02
C LEU A 199 6.17 2.57 20.34
N TYR A 200 5.06 1.83 20.28
CA TYR A 200 4.37 1.34 21.47
C TYR A 200 5.21 0.30 22.18
N GLY A 201 5.88 -0.59 21.45
CA GLY A 201 6.85 -1.53 22.03
C GLY A 201 7.95 -0.78 22.79
N TYR A 202 8.55 0.25 22.19
CA TYR A 202 9.56 1.08 22.86
C TYR A 202 9.00 1.84 24.08
N ARG A 203 7.81 2.43 23.99
CA ARG A 203 7.18 3.19 25.09
C ARG A 203 6.73 2.29 26.23
N TRP A 204 6.13 1.15 25.91
CA TRP A 204 5.72 0.13 26.87
C TRP A 204 6.93 -0.44 27.59
N SER A 205 7.97 -0.79 26.83
CA SER A 205 9.30 -1.17 27.32
C SER A 205 9.85 -0.13 28.29
N ALA A 206 9.95 1.13 27.88
CA ALA A 206 10.49 2.19 28.74
C ALA A 206 9.69 2.43 30.04
N GLY A 207 8.39 2.09 30.09
CA GLY A 207 7.51 2.37 31.22
C GLY A 207 7.21 1.19 32.16
N HIS A 208 7.21 -0.05 31.66
CA HIS A 208 6.74 -1.22 32.42
C HIS A 208 7.87 -2.19 32.80
N MET A 209 9.05 -2.07 32.19
CA MET A 209 10.11 -3.05 32.37
C MET A 209 10.67 -3.09 33.77
N ASP A 210 10.86 -1.93 34.40
CA ASP A 210 11.37 -1.85 35.77
C ASP A 210 10.40 -2.55 36.75
N ALA A 211 9.10 -2.40 36.53
CA ALA A 211 8.06 -3.03 37.34
C ALA A 211 7.93 -4.54 37.11
N LEU A 212 8.01 -5.01 35.85
CA LEU A 212 7.97 -6.44 35.53
C LEU A 212 9.22 -7.17 36.05
N LEU A 213 10.39 -6.53 35.97
CA LEU A 213 11.64 -7.08 36.49
C LEU A 213 11.63 -7.11 38.02
N ALA A 214 11.11 -6.07 38.68
CA ALA A 214 10.92 -6.09 40.13
C ALA A 214 10.02 -7.26 40.57
N ARG A 215 8.88 -7.48 39.89
CA ARG A 215 7.99 -8.61 40.16
C ARG A 215 8.63 -9.97 39.89
N GLY A 216 9.40 -10.10 38.81
CA GLY A 216 10.12 -11.32 38.47
C GLY A 216 11.22 -11.66 39.48
N LEU A 217 11.94 -10.64 39.98
CA LEU A 217 12.93 -10.81 41.03
C LEU A 217 12.29 -11.14 42.38
N ASP A 218 11.17 -10.50 42.72
CA ASP A 218 10.43 -10.80 43.95
C ASP A 218 9.84 -12.22 43.93
N TRP A 219 9.33 -12.67 42.77
CA TRP A 219 8.89 -14.05 42.59
C TRP A 219 10.06 -15.03 42.70
N SER A 220 11.19 -14.73 42.06
CA SER A 220 12.40 -15.55 42.13
C SER A 220 12.97 -15.66 43.54
N ARG A 221 12.94 -14.57 44.33
CA ARG A 221 13.33 -14.55 45.75
C ARG A 221 12.45 -15.44 46.63
N ARG A 222 11.18 -15.65 46.24
CA ARG A 222 10.25 -16.54 46.95
C ARG A 222 10.42 -18.02 46.58
N HIS A 223 11.25 -18.37 45.60
CA HIS A 223 11.48 -19.77 45.20
C HIS A 223 12.83 -20.30 45.71
N PRO A 224 12.84 -21.40 46.49
CA PRO A 224 14.01 -21.83 47.28
C PRO A 224 15.21 -22.31 46.45
N VAL A 225 15.01 -22.77 45.20
CA VAL A 225 16.09 -23.27 44.32
C VAL A 225 16.56 -22.20 43.33
N LEU A 226 15.64 -21.37 42.82
CA LEU A 226 15.92 -20.34 41.82
C LEU A 226 16.53 -19.06 42.42
N GLY A 227 16.24 -18.74 43.69
CA GLY A 227 16.76 -17.56 44.38
C GLY A 227 18.30 -17.53 44.50
N ARG A 228 18.97 -18.68 44.55
CA ARG A 228 20.43 -18.78 44.67
C ARG A 228 21.18 -18.40 43.37
N TYR A 229 20.61 -18.71 42.21
CA TYR A 229 21.22 -18.42 40.90
C TYR A 229 20.78 -17.08 40.33
N SER A 230 19.59 -16.59 40.68
CA SER A 230 19.07 -15.31 40.18
C SER A 230 19.82 -14.10 40.74
N ILE A 231 20.31 -14.15 41.98
CA ILE A 231 21.07 -13.05 42.59
C ILE A 231 22.43 -12.83 41.88
N ALA A 232 23.07 -13.89 41.39
CA ALA A 232 24.34 -13.80 40.65
C ALA A 232 24.19 -13.25 39.22
N VAL A 233 23.01 -13.41 38.61
CA VAL A 233 22.72 -12.97 37.23
C VAL A 233 21.97 -11.62 37.20
N PHE A 234 21.23 -11.28 38.26
CA PHE A 234 20.34 -10.11 38.36
C PHE A 234 20.63 -9.24 39.59
N ASP A 235 21.90 -8.92 39.83
CA ASP A 235 22.29 -8.03 40.91
C ASP A 235 21.67 -6.62 40.70
N PRO A 236 20.78 -6.11 41.58
CA PRO A 236 20.12 -4.81 41.45
C PRO A 236 21.08 -3.62 41.55
N GLN A 237 22.27 -3.82 42.12
CA GLN A 237 23.27 -2.76 42.26
C GLN A 237 24.05 -2.50 40.95
N ARG A 238 24.00 -3.42 39.97
CA ARG A 238 24.55 -3.22 38.63
C ARG A 238 23.45 -2.77 37.68
N ARG A 239 23.41 -1.47 37.34
CA ARG A 239 22.44 -0.84 36.42
C ARG A 239 22.32 -1.49 35.02
N GLU A 240 23.20 -2.43 34.65
CA GLU A 240 23.24 -3.10 33.35
C GLU A 240 22.59 -4.50 33.33
N SER A 241 22.32 -5.14 34.49
CA SER A 241 21.79 -6.51 34.58
C SER A 241 20.31 -6.61 34.16
N VAL A 242 19.52 -5.60 34.51
CA VAL A 242 18.07 -5.46 34.28
C VAL A 242 17.74 -5.44 32.77
N PRO A 243 18.36 -4.60 31.91
CA PRO A 243 18.16 -4.65 30.46
C PRO A 243 18.61 -5.97 29.81
N LEU A 244 19.68 -6.58 30.33
CA LEU A 244 20.28 -7.81 29.76
C LEU A 244 19.38 -9.02 29.93
N ALA A 245 18.80 -9.19 31.12
CA ALA A 245 17.90 -10.30 31.37
C ALA A 245 16.58 -10.19 30.60
N MET A 246 16.10 -8.97 30.38
CA MET A 246 14.90 -8.79 29.60
C MET A 246 15.12 -9.03 28.11
N LEU A 247 16.29 -8.65 27.59
CA LEU A 247 16.71 -9.07 26.26
C LEU A 247 16.77 -10.60 26.16
N ALA A 248 17.15 -11.31 27.24
CA ALA A 248 17.13 -12.76 27.28
C ALA A 248 15.69 -13.34 27.25
N VAL A 249 14.74 -12.78 28.00
CA VAL A 249 13.32 -13.19 27.94
C VAL A 249 12.73 -12.95 26.55
N MET A 250 13.01 -11.80 25.94
CA MET A 250 12.55 -11.48 24.59
C MET A 250 13.19 -12.41 23.54
N LEU A 251 14.45 -12.78 23.74
CA LEU A 251 15.15 -13.76 22.91
C LEU A 251 14.54 -15.15 23.05
N LEU A 252 14.15 -15.58 24.25
CA LEU A 252 13.43 -16.83 24.46
C LEU A 252 12.05 -16.80 23.79
N ALA A 253 11.29 -15.71 23.93
CA ALA A 253 9.97 -15.57 23.31
C ALA A 253 10.05 -15.56 21.77
N LEU A 254 11.01 -14.81 21.19
CA LEU A 254 11.24 -14.78 19.75
C LEU A 254 11.77 -16.11 19.23
N GLY A 255 12.67 -16.75 19.96
CA GLY A 255 13.19 -18.08 19.64
C GLY A 255 12.09 -19.14 19.66
N TRP A 256 11.24 -19.12 20.68
CA TRP A 256 10.05 -19.97 20.77
C TRP A 256 9.08 -19.72 19.62
N GLY A 257 8.76 -18.46 19.33
CA GLY A 257 7.87 -18.09 18.23
C GLY A 257 8.41 -18.53 16.87
N TRP A 258 9.70 -18.34 16.63
CA TRP A 258 10.36 -18.82 15.41
C TRP A 258 10.37 -20.35 15.31
N PHE A 259 10.70 -21.04 16.40
CA PHE A 259 10.70 -22.50 16.43
C PHE A 259 9.29 -23.08 16.25
N ALA A 260 8.28 -22.48 16.89
CA ALA A 260 6.88 -22.88 16.71
C ALA A 260 6.42 -22.70 15.25
N LEU A 261 6.77 -21.56 14.63
CA LEU A 261 6.49 -21.34 13.20
C LEU A 261 7.19 -22.38 12.33
N LEU A 262 8.48 -22.66 12.59
CA LEU A 262 9.24 -23.69 11.87
C LEU A 262 8.56 -25.06 12.00
N MET A 263 8.17 -25.47 13.20
CA MET A 263 7.50 -26.75 13.45
C MET A 263 6.14 -26.84 12.74
N VAL A 264 5.40 -25.73 12.67
CA VAL A 264 4.12 -25.67 11.95
C VAL A 264 4.33 -25.83 10.45
N VAL A 265 5.29 -25.11 9.88
CA VAL A 265 5.61 -25.15 8.43
C VAL A 265 6.15 -26.53 8.03
N VAL A 266 7.05 -27.11 8.83
CA VAL A 266 7.61 -28.45 8.57
C VAL A 266 6.57 -29.55 8.79
N GLY A 267 5.73 -29.42 9.81
CA GLY A 267 4.80 -30.47 10.22
C GLY A 267 3.54 -30.60 9.37
N HIS A 268 3.10 -29.52 8.70
CA HIS A 268 1.88 -29.55 7.87
C HIS A 268 2.11 -30.08 6.45
N GLY A 269 3.32 -29.93 5.89
CA GLY A 269 3.64 -30.35 4.51
C GLY A 269 2.95 -29.53 3.40
N GLU A 270 1.82 -28.89 3.71
CA GLU A 270 1.07 -27.97 2.85
C GLU A 270 1.24 -26.50 3.31
N PRO A 271 1.07 -25.52 2.40
CA PRO A 271 1.02 -24.10 2.77
C PRO A 271 -0.08 -23.83 3.80
N LEU A 272 0.16 -22.92 4.75
CA LEU A 272 -0.83 -22.59 5.75
C LEU A 272 -2.07 -21.95 5.11
N ARG A 273 -3.25 -22.14 5.71
CA ARG A 273 -4.49 -21.48 5.23
C ARG A 273 -4.36 -19.96 5.14
N LEU A 274 -3.60 -19.36 6.07
CA LEU A 274 -3.26 -17.94 6.04
C LEU A 274 -2.29 -17.58 4.89
N ASP A 275 -1.34 -18.47 4.57
CA ASP A 275 -0.42 -18.26 3.44
C ASP A 275 -1.19 -18.26 2.12
N LEU A 276 -2.09 -19.22 1.93
CA LEU A 276 -2.97 -19.29 0.74
C LEU A 276 -3.89 -18.07 0.65
N ALA A 277 -4.60 -17.73 1.74
CA ALA A 277 -5.51 -16.58 1.74
C ALA A 277 -4.81 -15.26 1.40
N VAL A 278 -3.58 -15.05 1.92
CA VAL A 278 -2.80 -13.87 1.58
C VAL A 278 -2.27 -13.94 0.15
N HIS A 279 -1.82 -15.11 -0.31
CA HIS A 279 -1.35 -15.29 -1.68
C HIS A 279 -2.46 -15.00 -2.70
N ASP A 280 -3.66 -15.55 -2.51
CA ASP A 280 -4.82 -15.35 -3.39
C ASP A 280 -5.27 -13.88 -3.38
N LEU A 281 -5.27 -13.25 -2.19
CA LEU A 281 -5.53 -11.81 -2.08
C LEU A 281 -4.49 -10.98 -2.86
N MET A 282 -3.21 -11.31 -2.74
CA MET A 282 -2.14 -10.59 -3.45
C MET A 282 -2.25 -10.79 -4.97
N LEU A 283 -2.54 -12.01 -5.44
CA LEU A 283 -2.75 -12.30 -6.86
C LEU A 283 -3.97 -11.55 -7.42
N ALA A 284 -5.08 -11.51 -6.70
CA ALA A 284 -6.27 -10.77 -7.10
C ALA A 284 -6.01 -9.25 -7.22
N LEU A 285 -5.04 -8.74 -6.47
CA LEU A 285 -4.63 -7.34 -6.51
C LEU A 285 -3.58 -7.02 -7.58
N ARG A 286 -3.05 -8.03 -8.29
CA ARG A 286 -2.03 -7.79 -9.32
C ARG A 286 -2.57 -7.00 -10.49
N ASN A 287 -1.73 -6.09 -11.00
CA ASN A 287 -1.99 -5.29 -12.18
C ASN A 287 -0.63 -4.84 -12.77
N PRO A 288 -0.47 -4.82 -14.11
CA PRO A 288 0.75 -4.33 -14.76
C PRO A 288 1.29 -3.02 -14.20
N LEU A 289 0.44 -2.03 -13.90
CA LEU A 289 0.84 -0.72 -13.37
C LEU A 289 1.44 -0.80 -11.97
N THR A 290 1.01 -1.77 -11.15
CA THR A 290 1.48 -1.96 -9.77
C THR A 290 2.66 -2.93 -9.70
N ASP A 291 2.77 -3.84 -10.66
CA ASP A 291 3.87 -4.81 -10.74
C ASP A 291 5.24 -4.13 -10.94
N TYR A 292 5.31 -3.03 -11.70
CA TYR A 292 6.54 -2.24 -11.86
C TYR A 292 7.09 -1.67 -10.53
N PRO A 293 6.35 -0.81 -9.78
CA PRO A 293 6.85 -0.28 -8.53
C PRO A 293 7.08 -1.37 -7.48
N MET A 294 6.26 -2.43 -7.44
CA MET A 294 6.47 -3.53 -6.50
C MET A 294 7.72 -4.34 -6.84
N THR A 295 8.02 -4.58 -8.12
CA THR A 295 9.29 -5.23 -8.52
C THR A 295 10.51 -4.38 -8.18
N ALA A 296 10.40 -3.05 -8.35
CA ALA A 296 11.44 -2.12 -7.93
C ALA A 296 11.66 -2.18 -6.40
N LEU A 297 10.60 -2.18 -5.59
CA LEU A 297 10.68 -2.33 -4.14
C LEU A 297 11.23 -3.70 -3.72
N ALA A 298 10.83 -4.79 -4.39
CA ALA A 298 11.35 -6.13 -4.12
C ALA A 298 12.86 -6.23 -4.42
N SER A 299 13.36 -5.46 -5.40
CA SER A 299 14.79 -5.40 -5.75
C SER A 299 15.67 -4.77 -4.68
N LEU A 300 15.09 -3.99 -3.75
CA LEU A 300 15.84 -3.42 -2.62
C LEU A 300 16.41 -4.50 -1.68
N GLY A 301 15.80 -5.68 -1.64
CA GLY A 301 16.25 -6.81 -0.84
C GLY A 301 17.28 -7.71 -1.54
N ASP A 302 17.65 -7.40 -2.77
CA ASP A 302 18.61 -8.21 -3.51
C ASP A 302 20.04 -8.01 -3.03
N TRP A 303 20.85 -9.06 -3.19
CA TRP A 303 22.25 -9.02 -2.78
C TRP A 303 23.05 -7.96 -3.56
N GLN A 304 22.70 -7.67 -4.82
CA GLN A 304 23.33 -6.61 -5.62
C GLN A 304 23.10 -5.20 -5.05
N VAL A 305 22.06 -5.01 -4.24
CA VAL A 305 21.77 -3.72 -3.59
C VAL A 305 22.32 -3.71 -2.15
N LEU A 306 22.13 -4.80 -1.41
CA LEU A 306 22.56 -4.91 -0.01
C LEU A 306 24.08 -5.04 0.15
N VAL A 307 24.76 -5.82 -0.70
CA VAL A 307 26.20 -6.07 -0.56
C VAL A 307 27.03 -4.79 -0.74
N PRO A 308 26.82 -3.94 -1.76
CA PRO A 308 27.57 -2.69 -1.88
C PRO A 308 27.38 -1.76 -0.68
N ALA A 309 26.15 -1.61 -0.19
CA ALA A 309 25.85 -0.78 0.97
C ALA A 309 26.55 -1.27 2.24
N THR A 310 26.44 -2.58 2.52
CA THR A 310 27.12 -3.21 3.67
C THR A 310 28.64 -3.17 3.53
N ALA A 311 29.19 -3.38 2.33
CA ALA A 311 30.62 -3.33 2.05
C ALA A 311 31.20 -1.92 2.28
N LEU A 312 30.50 -0.86 1.84
CA LEU A 312 30.91 0.53 2.13
C LEU A 312 30.93 0.81 3.64
N GLY A 313 29.90 0.35 4.36
CA GLY A 313 29.85 0.48 5.81
C GLY A 313 30.96 -0.28 6.52
N LEU A 314 31.21 -1.54 6.12
CA LEU A 314 32.30 -2.36 6.65
C LEU A 314 33.67 -1.76 6.34
N GLY A 315 33.89 -1.30 5.10
CA GLY A 315 35.12 -0.66 4.67
C GLY A 315 35.43 0.60 5.49
N TYR A 316 34.41 1.42 5.78
CA TYR A 316 34.57 2.57 6.67
C TYR A 316 34.95 2.17 8.10
N LEU A 317 34.30 1.13 8.65
CA LEU A 317 34.62 0.61 9.98
C LEU A 317 36.05 0.08 10.06
N VAL A 318 36.49 -0.67 9.04
CA VAL A 318 37.86 -1.18 8.92
C VAL A 318 38.87 -0.04 8.78
N TRP A 319 38.60 0.94 7.92
CA TRP A 319 39.44 2.13 7.73
C TRP A 319 39.62 2.93 9.02
N ARG A 320 38.55 3.08 9.81
CA ARG A 320 38.59 3.70 11.14
C ARG A 320 39.15 2.78 12.24
N ARG A 321 39.74 1.63 11.88
CA ARG A 321 40.32 0.61 12.77
C ARG A 321 39.34 0.07 13.83
N ARG A 322 38.05 -0.01 13.51
CA ARG A 322 36.98 -0.55 14.37
C ARG A 322 36.72 -2.02 14.10
N TRP A 323 37.78 -2.83 14.15
CA TRP A 323 37.78 -4.26 13.82
C TRP A 323 36.69 -5.07 14.52
N MET A 324 36.41 -4.79 15.78
CA MET A 324 35.38 -5.51 16.53
C MET A 324 33.96 -5.28 16.00
N ALA A 325 33.60 -4.03 15.65
CA ALA A 325 32.28 -3.73 15.09
C ALA A 325 32.12 -4.33 13.69
N ALA A 326 33.19 -4.25 12.88
CA ALA A 326 33.23 -4.89 11.57
C ALA A 326 33.12 -6.43 11.67
N ALA A 327 33.84 -7.05 12.59
CA ALA A 327 33.82 -8.49 12.80
C ALA A 327 32.45 -8.99 13.27
N HIS A 328 31.78 -8.29 14.20
CA HIS A 328 30.43 -8.65 14.63
C HIS A 328 29.44 -8.50 13.48
N TRP A 329 29.50 -7.42 12.70
CA TRP A 329 28.60 -7.24 11.58
C TRP A 329 28.80 -8.30 10.50
N LEU A 330 30.05 -8.60 10.15
CA LEU A 330 30.42 -9.64 9.20
C LEU A 330 29.99 -11.03 9.68
N ALA A 331 30.19 -11.33 10.96
CA ALA A 331 29.70 -12.56 11.57
C ALA A 331 28.16 -12.65 11.52
N ALA A 332 27.46 -11.53 11.73
CA ALA A 332 26.01 -11.46 11.63
C ALA A 332 25.51 -11.89 10.25
N LEU A 333 26.11 -11.32 9.21
CA LEU A 333 25.77 -11.54 7.81
C LEU A 333 26.16 -12.97 7.39
N ALA A 334 27.38 -13.41 7.72
CA ALA A 334 27.86 -14.74 7.37
C ALA A 334 27.02 -15.85 8.01
N PHE A 335 26.73 -15.74 9.31
CA PHE A 335 25.90 -16.73 10.01
C PHE A 335 24.46 -16.72 9.49
N GLY A 336 23.87 -15.54 9.33
CA GLY A 336 22.52 -15.43 8.76
C GLY A 336 22.43 -16.08 7.39
N LEU A 337 23.38 -15.78 6.49
CA LEU A 337 23.41 -16.37 5.16
C LEU A 337 23.61 -17.89 5.20
N ALA A 338 24.57 -18.37 6.01
CA ALA A 338 24.84 -19.80 6.16
C ALA A 338 23.62 -20.57 6.68
N LEU A 339 22.95 -20.05 7.71
CA LEU A 339 21.79 -20.72 8.29
C LEU A 339 20.57 -20.67 7.37
N THR A 340 20.28 -19.54 6.73
CA THR A 340 19.18 -19.47 5.75
C THR A 340 19.41 -20.39 4.56
N LYS A 341 20.65 -20.52 4.08
CA LYS A 341 21.00 -21.46 3.02
C LYS A 341 20.86 -22.91 3.50
N LEU A 342 21.31 -23.23 4.71
CA LEU A 342 21.14 -24.55 5.32
C LEU A 342 19.66 -24.92 5.43
N LEU A 343 18.85 -24.05 6.04
CA LEU A 343 17.40 -24.25 6.19
C LEU A 343 16.70 -24.37 4.83
N GLY A 344 17.06 -23.53 3.85
CA GLY A 344 16.48 -23.61 2.51
C GLY A 344 16.82 -24.91 1.76
N THR A 345 17.91 -25.60 2.15
CA THR A 345 18.27 -26.92 1.61
C THR A 345 17.69 -28.10 2.40
N THR A 346 17.42 -27.93 3.69
CA THR A 346 16.93 -29.02 4.56
C THR A 346 15.41 -29.02 4.73
N VAL A 347 14.78 -27.84 4.66
CA VAL A 347 13.33 -27.68 4.82
C VAL A 347 12.67 -27.61 3.44
N HIS A 348 11.99 -28.69 3.08
CA HIS A 348 11.22 -28.76 1.83
C HIS A 348 9.83 -28.17 2.03
N VAL A 349 9.65 -26.91 1.62
CA VAL A 349 8.35 -26.23 1.57
C VAL A 349 7.82 -26.25 0.14
N VAL A 350 6.54 -26.54 -0.03
CA VAL A 350 5.84 -26.39 -1.32
C VAL A 350 5.95 -24.95 -1.77
N ARG A 351 6.52 -24.73 -2.96
CA ARG A 351 6.74 -23.38 -3.48
C ARG A 351 5.42 -22.80 -3.98
N PRO A 352 5.20 -21.47 -3.86
CA PRO A 352 4.13 -20.81 -4.59
C PRO A 352 4.26 -21.10 -6.09
N PRO A 353 3.16 -21.25 -6.84
CA PRO A 353 3.21 -21.51 -8.28
C PRO A 353 4.00 -20.47 -9.08
N ALA A 354 3.98 -19.20 -8.64
CA ALA A 354 4.71 -18.08 -9.24
C ALA A 354 6.15 -17.90 -8.72
N ALA A 355 6.66 -18.83 -7.89
CA ALA A 355 7.96 -18.67 -7.27
C ALA A 355 9.12 -19.03 -8.22
N SER A 356 10.05 -18.09 -8.38
CA SER A 356 11.25 -18.27 -9.21
C SER A 356 12.24 -19.32 -8.64
N SER A 357 13.26 -19.67 -9.43
CA SER A 357 14.29 -20.68 -9.15
C SER A 357 15.20 -20.42 -7.92
N GLY A 358 14.90 -19.40 -7.10
CA GLY A 358 15.60 -19.07 -5.85
C GLY A 358 14.72 -19.07 -4.60
N PHE A 359 13.53 -19.69 -4.65
CA PHE A 359 12.65 -19.84 -3.49
C PHE A 359 13.24 -20.77 -2.41
N GLY A 360 13.08 -20.38 -1.15
CA GLY A 360 13.41 -21.21 0.02
C GLY A 360 12.88 -20.62 1.31
N PHE A 361 12.62 -21.49 2.29
CA PHE A 361 12.27 -21.10 3.65
C PHE A 361 13.54 -21.01 4.52
N PRO A 362 13.75 -19.92 5.28
CA PRO A 362 13.05 -18.64 5.25
C PRO A 362 13.55 -17.73 4.11
N SER A 363 12.83 -16.64 3.81
CA SER A 363 13.22 -15.73 2.74
C SER A 363 14.59 -15.08 2.98
N VAL A 364 15.59 -15.41 2.15
CA VAL A 364 16.98 -14.92 2.30
C VAL A 364 17.04 -13.40 2.24
N ALA A 365 16.34 -12.77 1.30
CA ALA A 365 16.37 -11.30 1.15
C ALA A 365 15.79 -10.56 2.35
N VAL A 366 14.63 -11.01 2.85
CA VAL A 366 13.99 -10.40 4.02
C VAL A 366 14.87 -10.60 5.25
N THR A 367 15.44 -11.79 5.41
CA THR A 367 16.36 -12.10 6.51
C THR A 367 17.63 -11.25 6.45
N MET A 368 18.29 -11.19 5.29
CA MET A 368 19.53 -10.42 5.10
C MET A 368 19.27 -8.92 5.24
N ALA A 369 18.15 -8.39 4.73
CA ALA A 369 17.75 -7.01 4.94
C ALA A 369 17.53 -6.73 6.43
N THR A 370 16.82 -7.61 7.14
CA THR A 370 16.59 -7.51 8.59
C THR A 370 17.91 -7.45 9.34
N ILE A 371 18.84 -8.39 9.08
CA ILE A 371 20.15 -8.43 9.75
C ILE A 371 21.01 -7.21 9.39
N SER A 372 21.06 -6.83 8.11
CA SER A 372 21.89 -5.70 7.64
C SER A 372 21.42 -4.37 8.22
N PHE A 373 20.16 -4.01 7.99
CA PHE A 373 19.59 -2.75 8.47
C PHE A 373 19.38 -2.75 9.98
N GLY A 374 19.00 -3.88 10.57
CA GLY A 374 18.80 -4.00 12.01
C GLY A 374 20.11 -3.90 12.80
N PHE A 375 21.20 -4.54 12.35
CA PHE A 375 22.51 -4.39 13.00
C PHE A 375 23.00 -2.94 12.88
N PHE A 376 22.85 -2.36 11.69
CA PHE A 376 23.21 -0.96 11.46
C PHE A 376 22.38 0.00 12.34
N ALA A 377 21.09 -0.26 12.50
CA ALA A 377 20.22 0.47 13.41
C ALA A 377 20.67 0.34 14.87
N VAL A 378 21.09 -0.85 15.32
CA VAL A 378 21.67 -1.04 16.66
C VAL A 378 22.93 -0.20 16.85
N LEU A 379 23.80 -0.13 15.85
CA LEU A 379 25.01 0.69 15.93
C LEU A 379 24.66 2.19 16.03
N ILE A 380 23.77 2.71 15.18
CA ILE A 380 23.39 4.13 15.18
C ILE A 380 22.62 4.51 16.44
N ALA A 381 21.67 3.67 16.88
CA ALA A 381 20.81 3.97 18.01
C ALA A 381 21.59 4.12 19.33
N ARG A 382 22.79 3.53 19.45
CA ARG A 382 23.67 3.73 20.61
C ARG A 382 24.22 5.15 20.71
N GLU A 383 24.43 5.80 19.57
CA GLU A 383 25.05 7.14 19.47
C GLU A 383 24.01 8.27 19.60
N LEU A 384 22.71 7.96 19.50
CA LEU A 384 21.63 8.95 19.57
C LEU A 384 21.11 9.15 21.02
N PRO A 385 20.67 10.37 21.37
CA PRO A 385 20.04 10.66 22.65
C PRO A 385 18.72 9.87 22.80
N GLY A 386 18.35 9.54 24.04
CA GLY A 386 17.32 8.53 24.40
C GLY A 386 16.06 8.52 23.51
N ARG A 387 15.42 9.67 23.29
CA ARG A 387 14.19 9.77 22.47
C ARG A 387 14.42 9.53 20.98
N SER A 388 15.61 9.82 20.46
CA SER A 388 15.94 9.66 19.04
C SER A 388 16.42 8.25 18.69
N ARG A 389 16.65 7.38 19.69
CA ARG A 389 17.14 6.01 19.49
C ARG A 389 16.18 5.12 18.71
N VAL A 390 14.91 5.49 18.64
CA VAL A 390 13.87 4.70 17.96
C VAL A 390 13.92 4.85 16.44
N TRP A 391 14.35 6.02 15.94
CA TRP A 391 14.31 6.33 14.52
C TRP A 391 15.10 5.36 13.62
N PRO A 392 16.33 4.92 13.96
CA PRO A 392 17.04 3.94 13.14
C PRO A 392 16.33 2.59 13.05
N TYR A 393 15.72 2.12 14.15
CA TYR A 393 14.94 0.88 14.16
C TYR A 393 13.68 1.01 13.33
N LEU A 394 13.04 2.18 13.38
CA LEU A 394 11.85 2.47 12.61
C LEU A 394 12.17 2.52 11.10
N LEU A 395 13.26 3.17 10.71
CA LEU A 395 13.72 3.18 9.32
C LEU A 395 14.06 1.77 8.80
N SER A 396 14.76 0.97 9.62
CA SER A 396 15.03 -0.44 9.32
C SER A 396 13.72 -1.23 9.12
N GLY A 397 12.77 -1.07 10.03
CA GLY A 397 11.44 -1.68 9.95
C GLY A 397 10.72 -1.32 8.65
N VAL A 398 10.68 -0.03 8.30
CA VAL A 398 10.08 0.45 7.05
C VAL A 398 10.71 -0.25 5.84
N VAL A 399 12.04 -0.26 5.71
CA VAL A 399 12.71 -0.88 4.56
C VAL A 399 12.43 -2.38 4.46
N VAL A 400 12.50 -3.10 5.59
CA VAL A 400 12.23 -4.55 5.64
C VAL A 400 10.77 -4.85 5.29
N THR A 401 9.83 -4.03 5.75
CA THR A 401 8.40 -4.17 5.41
C THR A 401 8.13 -3.89 3.95
N LEU A 402 8.74 -2.86 3.35
CA LEU A 402 8.63 -2.59 1.91
C LEU A 402 9.10 -3.79 1.08
N ILE A 403 10.26 -4.36 1.43
CA ILE A 403 10.83 -5.54 0.74
C ILE A 403 9.93 -6.77 0.92
N GLY A 404 9.50 -7.04 2.15
CA GLY A 404 8.65 -8.19 2.47
C GLY A 404 7.30 -8.10 1.77
N PHE A 405 6.63 -6.96 1.86
CA PHE A 405 5.33 -6.71 1.21
C PHE A 405 5.43 -6.86 -0.31
N ALA A 406 6.45 -6.26 -0.93
CA ALA A 406 6.64 -6.37 -2.37
C ALA A 406 6.85 -7.83 -2.83
N ARG A 407 7.55 -8.66 -2.03
CA ARG A 407 7.73 -10.09 -2.33
C ARG A 407 6.46 -10.92 -2.13
N LEU A 408 5.62 -10.57 -1.17
CA LEU A 408 4.29 -11.18 -1.00
C LEU A 408 3.36 -10.82 -2.16
N TYR A 409 3.32 -9.54 -2.52
CA TYR A 409 2.51 -9.03 -3.63
C TYR A 409 2.84 -9.73 -4.96
N LEU A 410 4.12 -9.92 -5.27
CA LEU A 410 4.56 -10.61 -6.49
C LEU A 410 4.35 -12.13 -6.44
N GLY A 411 3.82 -12.69 -5.35
CA GLY A 411 3.64 -14.12 -5.17
C GLY A 411 4.95 -14.90 -5.05
N ALA A 412 6.05 -14.21 -4.72
CA ALA A 412 7.39 -14.80 -4.73
C ALA A 412 7.69 -15.69 -3.51
N HIS A 413 7.01 -15.42 -2.38
CA HIS A 413 7.18 -16.11 -1.09
C HIS A 413 5.83 -16.18 -0.36
N TRP A 414 5.69 -17.12 0.57
CA TRP A 414 4.56 -17.19 1.50
C TRP A 414 4.68 -16.16 2.63
N LEU A 415 3.57 -15.88 3.32
CA LEU A 415 3.57 -14.99 4.49
C LEU A 415 4.46 -15.55 5.60
N SER A 416 4.40 -16.85 5.83
CA SER A 416 5.24 -17.59 6.79
C SER A 416 6.74 -17.47 6.48
N ASP A 417 7.16 -17.50 5.20
CA ASP A 417 8.56 -17.31 4.81
C ASP A 417 9.10 -15.93 5.20
N VAL A 418 8.26 -14.89 5.01
CA VAL A 418 8.59 -13.50 5.27
C VAL A 418 8.63 -13.24 6.78
N ILE A 419 7.61 -13.68 7.52
CA ILE A 419 7.56 -13.57 8.99
C ILE A 419 8.70 -14.38 9.62
N GLY A 420 8.93 -15.61 9.16
CA GLY A 420 10.01 -16.48 9.64
C GLY A 420 11.38 -15.84 9.44
N GLY A 421 11.62 -15.23 8.29
CA GLY A 421 12.85 -14.48 8.01
C GLY A 421 13.03 -13.25 8.90
N MET A 422 11.96 -12.48 9.15
CA MET A 422 12.00 -11.33 10.07
C MET A 422 12.25 -11.75 11.51
N LEU A 423 11.52 -12.75 12.02
CA LEU A 423 11.68 -13.27 13.39
C LEU A 423 13.09 -13.81 13.61
N PHE A 424 13.61 -14.59 12.66
CA PHE A 424 14.96 -15.10 12.72
C PHE A 424 16.01 -13.99 12.72
N GLY A 425 15.86 -13.02 11.80
CA GLY A 425 16.75 -11.87 11.73
C GLY A 425 16.76 -11.07 13.04
N ILE A 426 15.60 -10.78 13.61
CA ILE A 426 15.48 -10.05 14.89
C ILE A 426 16.06 -10.86 16.05
N PHE A 427 15.77 -12.15 16.13
CA PHE A 427 16.33 -13.05 17.14
C PHE A 427 17.86 -13.03 17.10
N TRP A 428 18.45 -13.19 15.92
CA TRP A 428 19.90 -13.19 15.74
C TRP A 428 20.53 -11.83 16.07
N LEU A 429 19.88 -10.74 15.67
CA LEU A 429 20.30 -9.38 16.02
C LEU A 429 20.30 -9.14 17.52
N LEU A 430 19.35 -9.71 18.26
CA LEU A 430 19.32 -9.61 19.72
C LEU A 430 20.48 -10.38 20.36
N VAL A 431 20.74 -11.62 19.92
CA VAL A 431 21.89 -12.42 20.36
C VAL A 431 23.19 -11.62 20.21
N LEU A 432 23.42 -11.08 19.01
CA LEU A 432 24.62 -10.34 18.69
C LEU A 432 24.67 -8.96 19.37
N GLY A 433 23.52 -8.30 19.49
CA GLY A 433 23.36 -7.02 20.18
C GLY A 433 23.72 -7.13 21.67
N ILE A 434 23.33 -8.24 22.33
CA ILE A 434 23.73 -8.56 23.71
C ILE A 434 25.24 -8.77 23.79
N ALA A 435 25.80 -9.61 22.90
CA ALA A 435 27.24 -9.91 22.87
C ALA A 435 28.09 -8.63 22.68
N TYR A 436 27.65 -7.75 21.78
CA TYR A 436 28.32 -6.47 21.51
C TYR A 436 28.20 -5.47 22.66
N ARG A 437 27.03 -5.37 23.31
CA ARG A 437 26.81 -4.48 24.46
C ARG A 437 27.66 -4.84 25.67
N ARG A 438 27.85 -6.13 25.94
CA ARG A 438 28.64 -6.60 27.10
C ARG A 438 30.14 -6.26 27.01
N ARG A 439 30.68 -5.98 25.82
CA ARG A 439 32.14 -5.90 25.61
C ARG A 439 32.67 -4.49 25.34
N PHE A 440 31.86 -3.48 24.97
CA PHE A 440 32.40 -2.21 24.47
C PHE A 440 31.57 -0.94 24.75
N ASN A 441 32.25 0.14 25.18
CA ASN A 441 31.64 1.40 25.62
C ASN A 441 32.18 2.69 24.93
N ARG A 442 32.91 2.60 23.81
CA ARG A 442 33.50 3.79 23.15
C ARG A 442 32.63 4.30 22.00
N ALA A 443 32.06 5.50 22.18
CA ALA A 443 31.33 6.25 21.15
C ALA A 443 32.26 6.67 19.99
N PHE A 444 31.71 6.79 18.76
CA PHE A 444 32.45 7.35 17.63
C PHE A 444 31.57 8.11 16.64
N TRP A 445 32.21 8.90 15.78
CA TRP A 445 31.51 9.78 14.84
C TRP A 445 30.74 8.99 13.75
N MET A 446 29.43 8.88 13.95
CA MET A 446 28.56 7.95 13.20
C MET A 446 27.93 8.53 11.93
N LYS A 447 27.85 9.86 11.80
CA LYS A 447 27.24 10.54 10.64
C LYS A 447 27.84 10.13 9.29
N PRO A 448 29.16 10.12 9.07
CA PRO A 448 29.74 9.69 7.80
C PRO A 448 29.44 8.23 7.49
N LEU A 449 29.45 7.34 8.49
CA LEU A 449 29.11 5.94 8.31
C LEU A 449 27.64 5.76 7.88
N ALA A 450 26.71 6.50 8.51
CA ALA A 450 25.30 6.52 8.13
C ALA A 450 25.10 7.01 6.69
N TRP A 451 25.77 8.08 6.29
CA TRP A 451 25.73 8.59 4.91
C TRP A 451 26.29 7.59 3.90
N LEU A 452 27.39 6.91 4.22
CA LEU A 452 27.98 5.90 3.33
C LEU A 452 27.06 4.69 3.16
N PHE A 453 26.48 4.18 4.24
CA PHE A 453 25.58 3.02 4.17
C PHE A 453 24.27 3.36 3.46
N TYR A 454 23.53 4.38 3.93
CA TYR A 454 22.24 4.74 3.34
C TYR A 454 22.39 5.37 1.96
N GLY A 455 23.39 6.23 1.75
CA GLY A 455 23.68 6.80 0.44
C GLY A 455 24.15 5.73 -0.56
N GLY A 456 25.01 4.81 -0.12
CA GLY A 456 25.42 3.66 -0.92
C GLY A 456 24.25 2.73 -1.27
N PHE A 457 23.35 2.48 -0.32
CA PHE A 457 22.13 1.71 -0.55
C PHE A 457 21.21 2.39 -1.58
N VAL A 458 20.93 3.68 -1.43
CA VAL A 458 20.07 4.43 -2.37
C VAL A 458 20.72 4.49 -3.75
N ALA A 459 22.03 4.73 -3.85
CA ALA A 459 22.75 4.73 -5.12
C ALA A 459 22.71 3.35 -5.80
N ALA A 460 22.96 2.27 -5.05
CA ALA A 460 22.89 0.91 -5.57
C ALA A 460 21.46 0.55 -6.01
N ALA A 461 20.45 0.94 -5.24
CA ALA A 461 19.04 0.73 -5.57
C ALA A 461 18.64 1.46 -6.86
N LEU A 462 18.97 2.76 -6.98
CA LEU A 462 18.68 3.56 -8.17
C LEU A 462 19.46 3.07 -9.41
N TRP A 463 20.64 2.49 -9.22
CA TRP A 463 21.42 1.91 -10.29
C TRP A 463 20.88 0.55 -10.76
N TYR A 464 20.53 -0.33 -9.81
CA TYR A 464 20.16 -1.72 -10.08
C TYR A 464 18.69 -1.87 -10.48
N ALA A 465 17.77 -1.25 -9.74
CA ALA A 465 16.33 -1.47 -9.90
C ALA A 465 15.84 -1.22 -11.34
N PRO A 466 16.22 -0.12 -12.04
CA PRO A 466 15.75 0.12 -13.41
C PRO A 466 16.33 -0.84 -14.45
N ARG A 467 17.54 -1.38 -14.23
CA ARG A 467 18.27 -2.22 -15.21
C ARG A 467 17.87 -3.69 -15.19
N ASP A 468 17.32 -4.16 -14.08
CA ASP A 468 16.93 -5.55 -13.88
C ASP A 468 15.40 -5.71 -13.81
N LEU A 469 14.65 -4.61 -13.94
CA LEU A 469 13.20 -4.58 -13.75
C LEU A 469 12.47 -5.55 -14.69
N GLU A 470 12.76 -5.48 -15.99
CA GLU A 470 12.13 -6.34 -17.01
C GLU A 470 12.48 -7.81 -16.82
N ARG A 471 13.77 -8.10 -16.56
CA ARG A 471 14.25 -9.47 -16.29
C ARG A 471 13.62 -10.07 -15.04
N LYS A 472 13.29 -9.25 -14.05
CA LYS A 472 12.58 -9.69 -12.84
C LYS A 472 11.08 -9.81 -13.02
N LEU A 473 10.46 -8.85 -13.71
CA LEU A 473 9.03 -8.92 -14.03
C LEU A 473 8.71 -10.24 -14.75
N ALA A 474 9.52 -10.60 -15.76
CA ALA A 474 9.38 -11.88 -16.46
C ALA A 474 9.53 -13.11 -15.54
N LYS A 475 10.30 -13.02 -14.45
CA LYS A 475 10.43 -14.11 -13.46
C LYS A 475 9.26 -14.19 -12.47
N PHE A 476 8.52 -13.11 -12.32
CA PHE A 476 7.35 -13.02 -11.44
C PHE A 476 6.05 -13.02 -12.24
N GLU A 477 6.08 -13.31 -13.54
CA GLU A 477 4.85 -13.55 -14.29
C GLU A 477 4.12 -14.76 -13.69
N PRO A 478 2.81 -14.63 -13.41
CA PRO A 478 2.04 -15.72 -12.84
C PRO A 478 2.04 -16.89 -13.84
N PRO A 479 2.19 -18.14 -13.36
CA PRO A 479 2.18 -19.30 -14.24
C PRO A 479 0.86 -19.33 -15.02
N PRO A 480 0.90 -19.79 -16.28
CA PRO A 480 -0.32 -19.92 -17.08
C PRO A 480 -1.31 -20.84 -16.34
N PRO A 481 -2.62 -20.55 -16.43
CA PRO A 481 -3.64 -21.36 -15.79
C PRO A 481 -3.54 -22.82 -16.25
N VAL A 482 -3.95 -23.76 -15.39
CA VAL A 482 -4.10 -25.16 -15.79
C VAL A 482 -5.12 -25.21 -16.93
N LEU A 483 -4.70 -25.78 -18.05
CA LEU A 483 -5.49 -25.79 -19.26
C LEU A 483 -6.42 -27.00 -19.26
N MET A 484 -7.69 -26.75 -19.51
CA MET A 484 -8.66 -27.79 -19.80
C MET A 484 -8.48 -28.27 -21.25
N ASP A 485 -8.36 -29.58 -21.45
CA ASP A 485 -8.40 -30.15 -22.79
C ASP A 485 -9.86 -30.26 -23.26
N LEU A 486 -10.21 -29.50 -24.30
CA LEU A 486 -11.51 -29.56 -24.96
C LEU A 486 -11.34 -30.12 -26.37
N THR A 487 -12.35 -30.80 -26.90
CA THR A 487 -12.30 -31.25 -28.31
C THR A 487 -12.76 -30.11 -29.21
N ALA A 488 -12.08 -29.86 -30.33
CA ALA A 488 -12.41 -28.75 -31.23
C ALA A 488 -13.87 -28.79 -31.76
N SER A 489 -14.42 -29.98 -31.97
CA SER A 489 -15.83 -30.19 -32.36
C SER A 489 -16.79 -29.88 -31.21
N ALA A 490 -16.50 -30.39 -30.00
CA ALA A 490 -17.33 -30.21 -28.82
C ALA A 490 -17.34 -28.73 -28.35
N TRP A 491 -16.19 -28.05 -28.42
CA TRP A 491 -16.08 -26.61 -28.22
C TRP A 491 -16.95 -25.84 -29.22
N TRP A 492 -16.90 -26.17 -30.50
CA TRP A 492 -17.69 -25.45 -31.52
C TRP A 492 -19.20 -25.64 -31.36
N GLN A 493 -19.63 -26.74 -30.76
CA GLN A 493 -21.05 -27.05 -30.53
C GLN A 493 -21.60 -26.37 -29.28
N ASP A 494 -21.13 -26.79 -28.09
CA ASP A 494 -21.72 -26.39 -26.79
C ASP A 494 -20.69 -26.17 -25.66
N GLU A 495 -19.49 -26.78 -25.71
CA GLU A 495 -18.52 -26.70 -24.60
C GLU A 495 -17.86 -25.32 -24.45
N TRP A 496 -17.96 -24.46 -25.48
CA TRP A 496 -17.58 -23.04 -25.37
C TRP A 496 -18.31 -22.32 -24.22
N ARG A 497 -19.47 -22.83 -23.77
CA ARG A 497 -20.26 -22.30 -22.66
C ARG A 497 -19.69 -22.59 -21.28
N LEU A 498 -18.77 -23.55 -21.16
CA LEU A 498 -18.09 -23.87 -19.89
C LEU A 498 -17.08 -22.79 -19.49
N LEU A 499 -16.63 -21.99 -20.47
CA LEU A 499 -15.69 -20.90 -20.26
C LEU A 499 -16.37 -19.68 -19.64
N PRO A 500 -15.63 -18.85 -18.89
CA PRO A 500 -16.19 -17.68 -18.23
C PRO A 500 -16.77 -16.70 -19.26
N SER A 501 -17.97 -16.17 -18.98
CA SER A 501 -18.66 -15.22 -19.85
C SER A 501 -18.44 -13.76 -19.46
N ARG A 502 -17.82 -13.50 -18.30
CA ARG A 502 -17.49 -12.16 -17.81
C ARG A 502 -16.15 -12.15 -17.09
N ARG A 503 -15.51 -10.98 -17.05
CA ARG A 503 -14.30 -10.75 -16.24
C ARG A 503 -14.61 -10.83 -14.75
N ASN A 504 -13.67 -11.39 -13.98
CA ASN A 504 -13.72 -11.46 -12.53
C ASN A 504 -13.10 -10.19 -11.92
N GLU A 505 -13.94 -9.20 -11.61
CA GLU A 505 -13.53 -7.93 -11.00
C GLU A 505 -14.38 -7.60 -9.77
N PHE A 506 -13.80 -6.83 -8.84
CA PHE A 506 -14.48 -6.38 -7.61
C PHE A 506 -15.56 -5.33 -7.89
N ASP A 507 -15.39 -4.55 -8.96
CA ASP A 507 -16.27 -3.48 -9.38
C ASP A 507 -17.18 -3.97 -10.51
N ASP A 508 -18.49 -3.85 -10.33
CA ASP A 508 -19.52 -4.28 -11.27
C ASP A 508 -19.34 -3.65 -12.65
N ASP A 509 -18.81 -2.42 -12.68
CA ASP A 509 -18.57 -1.65 -13.90
C ASP A 509 -17.38 -2.15 -14.72
N GLN A 510 -16.51 -2.95 -14.08
CA GLN A 510 -15.32 -3.54 -14.68
C GLN A 510 -15.51 -5.01 -15.08
N ARG A 511 -16.66 -5.62 -14.72
CA ARG A 511 -17.06 -6.99 -15.09
C ARG A 511 -17.62 -7.07 -16.51
N TRP A 512 -16.78 -6.69 -17.47
CA TRP A 512 -17.13 -6.67 -18.88
C TRP A 512 -17.46 -8.07 -19.41
N PRO A 513 -18.37 -8.17 -20.41
CA PRO A 513 -18.64 -9.43 -21.09
C PRO A 513 -17.42 -9.92 -21.87
N LEU A 514 -17.18 -11.23 -21.82
CA LEU A 514 -16.27 -11.94 -22.71
C LEU A 514 -17.10 -12.44 -23.89
N ASP A 515 -17.26 -11.58 -24.89
CA ASP A 515 -18.17 -11.74 -26.02
C ASP A 515 -17.50 -12.29 -27.29
N LEU A 516 -16.22 -12.64 -27.21
CA LEU A 516 -15.46 -13.24 -28.31
C LEU A 516 -14.67 -14.45 -27.82
N GLN A 517 -14.64 -15.51 -28.62
CA GLN A 517 -13.76 -16.66 -28.44
C GLN A 517 -13.09 -17.00 -29.76
N VAL A 518 -11.76 -17.06 -29.77
CA VAL A 518 -10.97 -17.34 -30.98
C VAL A 518 -10.15 -18.60 -30.80
N ALA A 519 -10.31 -19.55 -31.70
CA ALA A 519 -9.51 -20.77 -31.78
C ALA A 519 -8.41 -20.62 -32.84
N GLY A 520 -7.15 -20.86 -32.45
CA GLY A 520 -5.99 -20.87 -33.33
C GLY A 520 -5.03 -19.68 -33.12
N PRO A 521 -3.96 -19.57 -33.95
CA PRO A 521 -2.98 -18.50 -33.82
C PRO A 521 -3.58 -17.11 -34.06
N LEU A 522 -3.08 -16.10 -33.35
CA LEU A 522 -3.59 -14.72 -33.46
C LEU A 522 -3.16 -13.99 -34.75
N ALA A 523 -2.10 -14.45 -35.42
CA ALA A 523 -1.52 -13.73 -36.56
C ALA A 523 -2.45 -13.60 -37.80
N PRO A 524 -3.24 -14.61 -38.19
CA PRO A 524 -4.25 -14.47 -39.24
C PRO A 524 -5.38 -13.51 -38.85
N LEU A 525 -5.84 -13.59 -37.60
CA LEU A 525 -6.87 -12.71 -37.04
C LEU A 525 -6.41 -11.25 -37.05
N GLN A 526 -5.20 -10.98 -36.56
CA GLN A 526 -4.59 -9.66 -36.52
C GLN A 526 -4.51 -9.05 -37.92
N ARG A 527 -4.03 -9.81 -38.92
CA ARG A 527 -3.92 -9.34 -40.31
C ARG A 527 -5.27 -8.93 -40.91
N GLN A 528 -6.33 -9.70 -40.64
CA GLN A 528 -7.67 -9.34 -41.12
C GLN A 528 -8.21 -8.08 -40.44
N LEU A 529 -8.02 -7.97 -39.13
CA LEU A 529 -8.43 -6.78 -38.39
C LEU A 529 -7.65 -5.54 -38.83
N GLU A 530 -6.34 -5.65 -39.06
CA GLU A 530 -5.51 -4.56 -39.61
C GLU A 530 -6.00 -4.11 -40.99
N ALA A 531 -6.36 -5.06 -41.86
CA ALA A 531 -6.96 -4.75 -43.17
C ALA A 531 -8.30 -3.99 -43.06
N ALA A 532 -9.06 -4.23 -41.98
CA ALA A 532 -10.31 -3.53 -41.67
C ALA A 532 -10.11 -2.19 -40.92
N GLY A 533 -8.86 -1.72 -40.79
CA GLY A 533 -8.53 -0.42 -40.19
C GLY A 533 -8.32 -0.45 -38.67
N TRP A 534 -8.21 -1.63 -38.06
CA TRP A 534 -7.79 -1.75 -36.66
C TRP A 534 -6.27 -1.58 -36.53
N ARG A 535 -5.80 -1.04 -35.41
CA ARG A 535 -4.38 -0.82 -35.13
C ARG A 535 -4.00 -1.51 -33.83
N VAL A 536 -2.87 -2.21 -33.81
CA VAL A 536 -2.35 -2.80 -32.58
C VAL A 536 -1.80 -1.71 -31.67
N GLN A 537 -2.21 -1.72 -30.40
CA GLN A 537 -1.57 -0.92 -29.35
C GLN A 537 -0.70 -1.85 -28.49
N THR A 538 0.56 -1.49 -28.30
CA THR A 538 1.40 -2.17 -27.30
C THR A 538 0.86 -1.90 -25.90
N GLN A 539 1.10 -2.83 -24.97
CA GLN A 539 0.66 -2.66 -23.58
C GLN A 539 1.26 -1.37 -23.00
N ALA A 540 0.40 -0.51 -22.47
CA ALA A 540 0.82 0.74 -21.85
C ALA A 540 1.51 0.44 -20.51
N GLY A 541 2.80 0.80 -20.40
CA GLY A 541 3.55 0.74 -19.16
C GLY A 541 3.22 1.93 -18.24
N TRP A 542 3.87 1.96 -17.07
CA TRP A 542 3.68 3.03 -16.08
C TRP A 542 4.07 4.42 -16.63
N GLN A 543 5.02 4.51 -17.57
CA GLN A 543 5.43 5.77 -18.19
C GLN A 543 4.34 6.31 -19.12
N GLN A 544 3.72 5.42 -19.91
CA GLN A 544 2.60 5.77 -20.78
C GLN A 544 1.37 6.13 -19.95
N ALA A 545 1.16 5.49 -18.79
CA ALA A 545 0.09 5.88 -17.87
C ALA A 545 0.26 7.31 -17.32
N LEU A 546 1.48 7.86 -17.24
CA LEU A 546 1.67 9.28 -16.87
C LEU A 546 1.10 10.25 -17.91
N GLN A 547 0.93 9.83 -19.17
CA GLN A 547 0.31 10.67 -20.21
C GLN A 547 -1.18 10.93 -19.93
N LEU A 548 -1.82 10.11 -19.08
CA LEU A 548 -3.19 10.39 -18.60
C LEU A 548 -3.27 11.72 -17.85
N LEU A 549 -2.18 12.14 -17.21
CA LEU A 549 -2.07 13.37 -16.43
C LEU A 549 -1.69 14.59 -17.28
N ASP A 550 -1.42 14.40 -18.58
CA ASP A 550 -1.07 15.49 -19.47
C ASP A 550 -2.32 16.24 -19.94
N TYR A 551 -2.51 17.45 -19.38
CA TYR A 551 -3.63 18.33 -19.71
C TYR A 551 -3.65 18.77 -21.18
N LYS A 552 -2.54 18.66 -21.91
CA LYS A 552 -2.43 19.03 -23.33
C LYS A 552 -2.66 17.85 -24.29
N ALA A 553 -2.60 16.61 -23.81
CA ALA A 553 -2.69 15.44 -24.67
C ALA A 553 -4.06 15.35 -25.35
N GLN A 554 -4.07 15.19 -26.67
CA GLN A 554 -5.31 14.91 -27.41
C GLN A 554 -5.78 13.48 -27.12
N ALA A 555 -7.08 13.20 -27.29
CA ALA A 555 -7.66 11.90 -26.96
C ALA A 555 -6.88 10.73 -27.61
N GLU A 556 -6.46 10.89 -28.86
CA GLU A 556 -5.70 9.89 -29.64
C GLU A 556 -4.28 9.63 -29.12
N GLN A 557 -3.71 10.58 -28.36
CA GLN A 557 -2.39 10.44 -27.74
C GLN A 557 -2.46 9.75 -26.38
N VAL A 558 -3.66 9.67 -25.79
CA VAL A 558 -3.86 9.02 -24.51
C VAL A 558 -3.99 7.51 -24.74
N PRO A 559 -3.08 6.69 -24.18
CA PRO A 559 -3.11 5.25 -24.40
C PRO A 559 -4.29 4.61 -23.67
N VAL A 560 -4.84 3.55 -24.27
CA VAL A 560 -5.81 2.68 -23.60
C VAL A 560 -5.05 1.84 -22.58
N LEU A 561 -5.51 1.86 -21.33
CA LEU A 561 -4.85 1.16 -20.23
C LEU A 561 -4.98 -0.36 -20.35
N PRO A 562 -3.97 -1.09 -19.82
CA PRO A 562 -4.00 -2.53 -19.87
C PRO A 562 -5.07 -3.11 -18.94
N ALA A 563 -5.70 -4.20 -19.38
CA ALA A 563 -6.66 -4.94 -18.57
C ALA A 563 -6.24 -6.40 -18.39
N THR A 564 -6.46 -6.93 -17.19
CA THR A 564 -6.11 -8.30 -16.83
C THR A 564 -7.33 -9.21 -16.79
N LEU A 565 -7.23 -10.41 -17.32
CA LEU A 565 -8.20 -11.48 -17.05
C LEU A 565 -7.58 -12.40 -15.99
N ASP A 566 -8.17 -12.39 -14.80
CA ASP A 566 -7.59 -12.97 -13.58
C ASP A 566 -6.19 -12.40 -13.30
N THR A 567 -5.15 -13.12 -13.68
CA THR A 567 -3.73 -12.74 -13.50
C THR A 567 -2.99 -12.50 -14.83
N GLN A 568 -3.64 -12.77 -15.96
CA GLN A 568 -3.04 -12.70 -17.30
C GLN A 568 -3.33 -11.34 -17.95
N VAL A 569 -2.29 -10.71 -18.49
CA VAL A 569 -2.41 -9.49 -19.28
C VAL A 569 -2.90 -9.83 -20.69
N GLU A 570 -3.59 -8.91 -21.35
CA GLU A 570 -4.05 -9.11 -22.72
C GLU A 570 -2.88 -9.39 -23.68
N SER A 571 -2.99 -10.46 -24.46
CA SER A 571 -1.98 -10.84 -25.46
C SER A 571 -2.10 -10.02 -26.74
N LEU A 572 -3.30 -9.50 -27.04
CA LEU A 572 -3.54 -8.62 -28.17
C LEU A 572 -4.56 -7.54 -27.78
N LEU A 573 -4.19 -6.29 -28.01
CA LEU A 573 -5.05 -5.11 -27.89
C LEU A 573 -5.09 -4.40 -29.25
N MET A 574 -6.27 -4.35 -29.87
CA MET A 574 -6.50 -3.68 -31.14
C MET A 574 -7.51 -2.55 -30.98
N LEU A 575 -7.22 -1.41 -31.60
CA LEU A 575 -8.02 -0.20 -31.51
C LEU A 575 -8.48 0.26 -32.88
N ARG A 576 -9.70 0.78 -32.97
CA ARG A 576 -10.27 1.40 -34.17
C ARG A 576 -11.06 2.64 -33.78
N SER A 577 -10.90 3.73 -34.51
CA SER A 577 -11.69 4.94 -34.26
C SER A 577 -13.18 4.68 -34.46
N GLY A 578 -13.99 5.12 -33.50
CA GLY A 578 -15.44 5.08 -33.59
C GLY A 578 -16.01 6.12 -34.57
N PRO A 579 -17.31 6.05 -34.89
CA PRO A 579 -17.98 6.98 -35.80
C PRO A 579 -18.13 8.38 -35.21
N ARG A 580 -18.08 8.53 -33.88
CA ARG A 580 -18.18 9.82 -33.18
C ARG A 580 -16.81 10.30 -32.70
N PRO A 581 -16.57 11.62 -32.67
CA PRO A 581 -15.33 12.16 -32.11
C PRO A 581 -15.23 11.82 -30.61
N GLY A 582 -14.08 11.28 -30.20
CA GLY A 582 -13.84 10.83 -28.83
C GLY A 582 -14.41 9.44 -28.51
N GLU A 583 -14.82 8.68 -29.52
CA GLU A 583 -15.22 7.27 -29.40
C GLU A 583 -14.17 6.37 -30.07
N LEU A 584 -13.85 5.25 -29.43
CA LEU A 584 -12.82 4.31 -29.85
C LEU A 584 -13.29 2.88 -29.57
N TYR A 585 -13.26 2.02 -30.57
CA TYR A 585 -13.50 0.60 -30.40
C TYR A 585 -12.21 -0.09 -29.99
N ALA A 586 -12.27 -0.88 -28.93
CA ALA A 586 -11.16 -1.67 -28.42
C ALA A 586 -11.53 -3.15 -28.43
N LEU A 587 -10.68 -3.98 -29.03
CA LEU A 587 -10.74 -5.42 -28.97
C LEU A 587 -9.57 -5.93 -28.14
N ARG A 588 -9.89 -6.68 -27.08
CA ARG A 588 -8.91 -7.27 -26.17
C ARG A 588 -8.99 -8.78 -26.25
N LEU A 589 -7.85 -9.47 -26.29
CA LEU A 589 -7.75 -10.93 -26.27
C LEU A 589 -6.82 -11.41 -25.15
N TRP A 590 -7.28 -12.39 -24.40
CA TRP A 590 -6.56 -13.08 -23.34
C TRP A 590 -6.47 -14.58 -23.62
N PRO A 591 -5.43 -15.27 -23.13
CA PRO A 591 -5.37 -16.72 -23.22
C PRO A 591 -6.52 -17.35 -22.43
N ALA A 592 -7.23 -18.29 -23.04
CA ALA A 592 -8.28 -19.05 -22.35
C ALA A 592 -7.65 -20.13 -21.44
N PRO A 593 -8.32 -20.53 -20.34
CA PRO A 593 -7.88 -21.66 -19.51
C PRO A 593 -8.19 -23.02 -20.18
N ALA A 594 -8.12 -23.09 -21.50
CA ALA A 594 -8.40 -24.31 -22.27
C ALA A 594 -7.57 -24.36 -23.56
N ARG A 595 -7.35 -25.58 -24.06
CA ARG A 595 -6.76 -25.84 -25.37
C ARG A 595 -7.60 -26.85 -26.14
N LEU A 596 -7.58 -26.74 -27.46
CA LEU A 596 -8.37 -27.61 -28.32
C LEU A 596 -7.53 -28.79 -28.85
N GLN A 597 -8.13 -29.97 -28.80
CA GLN A 597 -7.61 -31.22 -29.35
C GLN A 597 -8.42 -31.63 -30.60
N PRO A 598 -7.82 -32.34 -31.57
CA PRO A 598 -6.39 -32.69 -31.67
C PRO A 598 -5.52 -31.49 -32.07
N GLY A 599 -4.23 -31.51 -31.71
CA GLY A 599 -3.24 -30.51 -32.19
C GLY A 599 -2.88 -29.40 -31.20
N ASN A 600 -3.41 -29.45 -29.96
CA ASN A 600 -3.04 -28.50 -28.89
C ASN A 600 -3.22 -27.02 -29.32
N VAL A 601 -4.31 -26.76 -30.06
CA VAL A 601 -4.60 -25.45 -30.65
C VAL A 601 -4.96 -24.46 -29.54
N PRO A 602 -4.34 -23.26 -29.51
CA PRO A 602 -4.61 -22.27 -28.48
C PRO A 602 -6.02 -21.69 -28.62
N LEU A 603 -6.68 -21.46 -27.48
CA LEU A 603 -7.96 -20.80 -27.40
C LEU A 603 -7.81 -19.45 -26.70
N TRP A 604 -8.51 -18.45 -27.19
CA TRP A 604 -8.46 -17.07 -26.68
C TRP A 604 -9.85 -16.60 -26.30
N LEU A 605 -9.95 -15.91 -25.15
CA LEU A 605 -11.15 -15.21 -24.71
C LEU A 605 -10.99 -13.72 -25.03
N GLY A 606 -12.03 -13.08 -25.51
CA GLY A 606 -11.98 -11.70 -25.94
C GLY A 606 -13.15 -10.86 -25.49
N SER A 607 -12.94 -9.55 -25.48
CA SER A 607 -13.97 -8.55 -25.20
C SER A 607 -13.87 -7.42 -26.23
N ALA A 608 -14.96 -7.15 -26.96
CA ALA A 608 -15.07 -6.02 -27.87
C ALA A 608 -15.85 -4.88 -27.20
N GLN A 609 -15.24 -3.71 -27.07
CA GLN A 609 -15.77 -2.62 -26.25
C GLN A 609 -15.74 -1.29 -26.98
N SER A 610 -16.79 -0.50 -26.76
CA SER A 610 -16.83 0.89 -27.19
C SER A 610 -16.36 1.79 -26.06
N LEU A 611 -15.21 2.41 -26.24
CA LEU A 611 -14.60 3.32 -25.29
C LEU A 611 -14.96 4.77 -25.64
N ARG A 612 -15.24 5.58 -24.63
CA ARG A 612 -15.40 7.02 -24.75
C ARG A 612 -14.30 7.73 -23.97
N TYR A 613 -13.71 8.74 -24.58
CA TYR A 613 -12.74 9.60 -23.91
C TYR A 613 -13.45 10.58 -22.98
N GLU A 614 -13.14 10.51 -21.69
CA GLU A 614 -13.67 11.42 -20.67
C GLU A 614 -12.52 12.11 -19.95
N ARG A 615 -12.63 13.44 -19.77
CA ARG A 615 -11.70 14.23 -18.96
C ARG A 615 -12.34 14.58 -17.63
N HIS A 616 -11.69 14.15 -16.56
CA HIS A 616 -12.04 14.52 -15.19
C HIS A 616 -11.16 15.70 -14.78
N VAL A 617 -11.77 16.72 -14.17
CA VAL A 617 -11.11 17.93 -13.61
C VAL A 617 -10.12 18.65 -14.54
N ASN A 618 -10.25 18.48 -15.87
CA ASN A 618 -9.28 18.96 -16.89
C ASN A 618 -7.82 18.50 -16.69
N LEU A 619 -7.57 17.54 -15.80
CA LEU A 619 -6.22 17.06 -15.47
C LEU A 619 -6.02 15.60 -15.84
N ILE A 620 -7.07 14.78 -15.85
CA ILE A 620 -6.98 13.34 -16.10
C ILE A 620 -7.90 12.96 -17.25
N GLY A 621 -7.33 12.58 -18.39
CA GLY A 621 -8.06 12.03 -19.52
C GLY A 621 -7.96 10.52 -19.56
N LEU A 622 -9.09 9.81 -19.62
CA LEU A 622 -9.09 8.35 -19.74
C LEU A 622 -10.17 7.84 -20.69
N TRP A 623 -9.94 6.65 -21.22
CA TRP A 623 -10.89 5.91 -22.03
C TRP A 623 -11.77 5.03 -21.13
N ARG A 624 -13.09 5.25 -21.17
CA ARG A 624 -14.07 4.46 -20.39
C ARG A 624 -14.95 3.60 -21.28
N PRO A 625 -15.19 2.33 -20.92
CA PRO A 625 -16.13 1.47 -21.64
C PRO A 625 -17.57 1.95 -21.45
N LEU A 626 -18.33 1.98 -22.53
CA LEU A 626 -19.76 2.28 -22.53
C LEU A 626 -20.55 1.01 -22.17
N ARG A 627 -21.65 1.16 -21.41
CA ARG A 627 -22.56 0.04 -21.10
C ARG A 627 -23.57 -0.14 -22.23
N GLY A 628 -23.77 -1.38 -22.72
CA GLY A 628 -24.87 -1.73 -23.64
C GLY A 628 -24.50 -2.74 -24.73
N ALA A 629 -25.38 -2.92 -25.73
CA ALA A 629 -25.09 -3.72 -26.91
C ALA A 629 -23.97 -3.06 -27.72
N ASP A 630 -22.76 -3.60 -27.60
CA ASP A 630 -21.53 -2.93 -28.01
C ASP A 630 -21.42 -2.86 -29.55
N PRO A 631 -21.48 -1.66 -30.18
CA PRO A 631 -21.25 -1.51 -31.62
C PRO A 631 -19.84 -1.99 -32.03
N ALA A 632 -18.89 -2.00 -31.09
CA ALA A 632 -17.58 -2.62 -31.25
C ALA A 632 -17.65 -4.10 -31.66
N LEU A 633 -18.51 -4.91 -31.04
CA LEU A 633 -18.65 -6.34 -31.38
C LEU A 633 -19.16 -6.53 -32.82
N ASN A 634 -20.09 -5.67 -33.27
CA ASN A 634 -20.56 -5.70 -34.65
C ASN A 634 -19.44 -5.30 -35.62
N ALA A 635 -18.63 -4.29 -35.28
CA ALA A 635 -17.48 -3.88 -36.08
C ALA A 635 -16.40 -4.97 -36.18
N VAL A 636 -16.20 -5.76 -35.13
CA VAL A 636 -15.33 -6.96 -35.14
C VAL A 636 -15.95 -8.05 -36.00
N THR A 637 -17.24 -8.34 -35.84
CA THR A 637 -17.96 -9.35 -36.63
C THR A 637 -17.86 -9.05 -38.14
N ASP A 638 -18.04 -7.78 -38.52
CA ASP A 638 -17.94 -7.33 -39.91
C ASP A 638 -16.52 -7.47 -40.48
N ALA A 639 -15.50 -7.21 -39.68
CA ALA A 639 -14.10 -7.36 -40.07
C ALA A 639 -13.69 -8.83 -40.26
N LEU A 640 -14.34 -9.76 -39.54
CA LEU A 640 -13.99 -11.18 -39.51
C LEU A 640 -14.90 -12.06 -40.41
N ARG A 641 -15.72 -11.47 -41.28
CA ARG A 641 -16.63 -12.22 -42.19
C ARG A 641 -15.92 -13.23 -43.09
N ALA A 642 -14.62 -13.03 -43.34
CA ALA A 642 -13.81 -13.94 -44.15
C ALA A 642 -13.35 -15.21 -43.39
N LEU A 643 -13.59 -15.29 -42.08
CA LEU A 643 -13.28 -16.46 -41.25
C LEU A 643 -14.55 -17.25 -40.89
N PRO A 644 -14.43 -18.54 -40.56
CA PRO A 644 -15.52 -19.30 -39.98
C PRO A 644 -15.94 -18.67 -38.64
N THR A 645 -17.13 -18.09 -38.61
CA THR A 645 -17.70 -17.45 -37.41
C THR A 645 -19.07 -18.02 -37.06
N ARG A 646 -19.37 -18.12 -35.77
CA ARG A 646 -20.69 -18.52 -35.24
C ARG A 646 -21.04 -17.63 -34.07
N ARG A 647 -22.27 -17.10 -34.02
CA ARG A 647 -22.76 -16.29 -32.91
C ARG A 647 -23.86 -17.05 -32.16
N ASP A 648 -23.73 -17.16 -30.85
CA ASP A 648 -24.74 -17.80 -29.99
C ASP A 648 -24.81 -17.10 -28.62
N MET A 649 -25.86 -17.35 -27.83
CA MET A 649 -26.06 -16.74 -26.52
C MET A 649 -25.58 -17.65 -25.40
N HIS A 650 -24.81 -17.09 -24.46
CA HIS A 650 -24.48 -17.76 -23.21
C HIS A 650 -25.72 -17.72 -22.29
N ARG A 651 -26.61 -18.71 -22.41
CA ARG A 651 -27.93 -18.73 -21.74
C ARG A 651 -27.92 -18.37 -20.24
N PRO A 652 -26.94 -18.81 -19.42
CA PRO A 652 -26.90 -18.44 -18.00
C PRO A 652 -26.64 -16.94 -17.74
N SER A 653 -25.98 -16.24 -18.66
CA SER A 653 -25.55 -14.83 -18.46
C SER A 653 -26.13 -13.84 -19.47
N GLU A 654 -26.90 -14.33 -20.46
CA GLU A 654 -27.50 -13.59 -21.56
C GLU A 654 -26.51 -12.73 -22.36
N VAL A 655 -25.23 -13.11 -22.37
CA VAL A 655 -24.18 -12.43 -23.12
C VAL A 655 -24.06 -13.06 -24.52
N PRO A 656 -24.10 -12.28 -25.62
CA PRO A 656 -23.85 -12.80 -26.95
C PRO A 656 -22.36 -13.10 -27.10
N VAL A 657 -22.01 -14.30 -27.58
CA VAL A 657 -20.61 -14.70 -27.81
C VAL A 657 -20.40 -15.02 -29.28
N LEU A 658 -19.36 -14.42 -29.86
CA LEU A 658 -18.87 -14.70 -31.20
C LEU A 658 -17.74 -15.74 -31.13
N LEU A 659 -17.93 -16.88 -31.77
CA LEU A 659 -16.93 -17.94 -31.93
C LEU A 659 -16.25 -17.74 -33.28
N VAL A 660 -14.92 -17.80 -33.31
CA VAL A 660 -14.10 -17.61 -34.51
C VAL A 660 -13.04 -18.69 -34.60
N ARG A 661 -12.84 -19.28 -35.78
CA ARG A 661 -11.66 -20.11 -36.08
C ARG A 661 -10.69 -19.28 -36.91
N SER A 662 -9.47 -19.07 -36.42
CA SER A 662 -8.45 -18.29 -37.12
C SER A 662 -7.79 -19.07 -38.25
N GLU A 663 -7.90 -20.41 -38.23
CA GLU A 663 -7.49 -21.29 -39.31
C GLU A 663 -8.73 -21.87 -39.99
N GLY A 664 -8.76 -21.77 -41.32
CA GLY A 664 -9.85 -22.26 -42.14
C GLY A 664 -9.76 -23.76 -42.33
N GLU A 665 -10.32 -24.54 -41.41
CA GLU A 665 -10.95 -25.79 -41.80
C GLU A 665 -12.44 -25.52 -41.97
N ALA A 666 -12.86 -25.45 -43.23
CA ALA A 666 -14.26 -25.62 -43.57
C ALA A 666 -14.74 -26.95 -42.94
N PRO A 667 -15.95 -27.03 -42.36
CA PRO A 667 -16.47 -28.31 -41.94
C PRO A 667 -16.45 -29.24 -43.15
N ALA A 668 -15.81 -30.41 -42.99
CA ALA A 668 -15.99 -31.49 -43.94
C ALA A 668 -17.50 -31.68 -44.06
N SER A 669 -18.04 -31.37 -45.23
CA SER A 669 -19.42 -31.62 -45.57
C SER A 669 -19.70 -33.08 -45.28
N ASP A 670 -20.69 -33.34 -44.43
CA ASP A 670 -21.34 -34.64 -44.36
C ASP A 670 -21.73 -35.02 -45.80
N ALA A 671 -20.97 -35.96 -46.37
CA ALA A 671 -21.23 -36.54 -47.66
C ALA A 671 -21.12 -38.06 -47.50
N ASN A 672 -22.30 -38.64 -47.24
CA ASN A 672 -22.70 -40.05 -47.25
C ASN A 672 -22.18 -40.99 -46.16
#